data_AF-G5J5A9-F1
#
_entry.id   AF-G5J5A9-F1
#
_cell.length_a   1.000
_cell.length_b   1.000
_cell.length_c   1.000
_cell.angle_alpha   90.00
_cell.angle_beta   90.00
_cell.angle_gamma   90.00
#
_symmetry.space_group_name_H-M   'P 1'
#
loop_
_entity.id
_entity.type
_entity.pdbx_description
1 polymer ?
#
loop_
_entity_poly.entity_id
_entity_poly.type
_entity_poly.pdbx_seq_one_letter_code
_entity_poly.pdbx_strand_id
1 'polypeptide(L)'
;MKFPEIDRNLAQRQLALLGHSINKPVYLRFFYPSDDPRKDGDGGRKADKINWNQIEKYQKEGRGAYLVVNGGGHKNNDVTQGHAIFYEHDDLPKELQRELWKTLGLPEPTFQVDTGGKSIHSYWVFVKAIVLDKWGELQRDLLEYVDGDRSIKNPARVMRMAGGWHISHDPDGNPIYNQTKIISASAKTYNYEELREIIPQKEERLPIVEAATYEVRSDSCNKDDSSTQSSEIRHPDFITVPVPAPVPLLQCCRKEVRELVATGVPKGCKRNDEAINVGLELIAVERYLQRLGQSYSDSAASLFHEFCVRSQMTASEEEERYQWCNKTNSDPSCPPDAIAACIRGWYWNEVIKPQKRNGKVKFDSGHTQKVKTPSSPPSTQQNQEIYEQVPEQLAIEHIDAILDKNLDEAQQDLELNKLAKQFSNFNAREIREIANKRIAEREREDNISERFTELEQIQAKENHEYVPFADLFYDSPSTQKKFEHLCRVNQKIQPQYFLSIFSPFSSVMGIKGSCDVPVLGKFRGNINISMVGESGNGKSIVSGILLDPLYRLQNERLQKYQQQERQYNQAVEQWEKQHLDERGPKPRKDEYITIRDGFLVINEYSREGIVKNHADNPNGLLIHQEELVAIQRAQNMYRQGKGDDRQFLNNLYDNKAIARSLKSERIIVEETAVSIVGGYQPDIVLSEMGDLSDPDGQWARFNFVCATEKRVYTDLSQPKIDVSDIVYNLYKKALNAAPVECHLDQVGLDLLQDYINKLEDQRWESLQPGWRAILSKASGEVVRIALNLHWMNCLINDRPVTPVIPAIAIKTAIKIKRFFLSQIDLIRKLGLANPHREDGLSAVYSQILNIAKRVAHKSKFLTVRMVQSTRSGVFKNLKSQGIEQMFKDIAAMGKAKLVKHKRSLALLIDSLLDGDEVNQDLPQSPNGTNNNSTTTTSFDETLSGISKSEPELTPVLLANVGQLLEKTELLKGSLDNNFNSFVGIVGTVGSTIPSFSSGIFTPPTITTWPTISETSISPSLDSDFNTVPQSQQNNVEQNQANVEIEWLMKLLEELEQDNSIHTEDEWLELTSQAEEKINALDGFKEKYPDYLSRIWATHPSSHSIPPQPPSLDELKALLLACQTWVEVKNLHKKNPYSKKAYTALTPDEQNQVDAVAATEVNQDVYKYVGPQRKIDGVDIEPGTLVYLDPHSKNKNRYFLKVRLLHSINQGWQKVVEISRDALQAVEKAVNEGLDAVEGHQGNLLDGLS
;
A
#
# COMPACT_ATOMS: atom_id res chain seq x y z
N MET A 1 -18.21 9.83 -35.60
CA MET A 1 -19.61 9.58 -35.20
C MET A 1 -20.08 10.68 -34.26
N LYS A 2 -21.38 10.96 -34.17
CA LYS A 2 -21.96 11.80 -33.09
C LYS A 2 -22.03 10.92 -31.84
N PHE A 3 -21.52 11.40 -30.70
CA PHE A 3 -21.61 10.65 -29.43
C PHE A 3 -23.10 10.46 -29.05
N PRO A 4 -23.54 9.25 -28.68
CA PRO A 4 -24.95 8.99 -28.43
C PRO A 4 -25.43 9.65 -27.13
N GLU A 5 -26.64 10.22 -27.16
CA GLU A 5 -27.17 11.00 -26.03
C GLU A 5 -27.53 10.07 -24.85
N ILE A 6 -27.46 10.59 -23.61
CA ILE A 6 -27.83 9.83 -22.42
C ILE A 6 -29.35 9.66 -22.34
N ASP A 7 -29.84 8.46 -22.02
CA ASP A 7 -31.26 8.28 -21.70
C ASP A 7 -31.55 8.83 -20.30
N ARG A 8 -32.04 10.06 -20.28
CA ARG A 8 -32.37 10.81 -19.06
C ARG A 8 -33.51 10.17 -18.27
N ASN A 9 -34.42 9.48 -18.95
CA ASN A 9 -35.58 8.83 -18.34
C ASN A 9 -35.16 7.57 -17.57
N LEU A 10 -34.27 6.74 -18.15
CA LEU A 10 -33.71 5.59 -17.44
C LEU A 10 -32.87 6.01 -16.22
N ALA A 11 -32.09 7.09 -16.35
CA ALA A 11 -31.33 7.68 -15.25
C ALA A 11 -32.25 8.17 -14.11
N GLN A 12 -33.30 8.94 -14.42
CA GLN A 12 -34.28 9.41 -13.43
C GLN A 12 -35.05 8.26 -12.80
N ARG A 13 -35.46 7.26 -13.59
CA ARG A 13 -36.15 6.06 -13.11
C ARG A 13 -35.31 5.27 -12.11
N GLN A 14 -34.01 5.10 -12.34
CA GLN A 14 -33.12 4.44 -11.37
C GLN A 14 -33.04 5.20 -10.05
N LEU A 15 -32.93 6.53 -10.10
CA LEU A 15 -32.88 7.38 -8.90
C LEU A 15 -34.19 7.34 -8.10
N ALA A 16 -35.33 7.39 -8.79
CA ALA A 16 -36.65 7.25 -8.17
C ALA A 16 -36.82 5.87 -7.52
N LEU A 17 -36.39 4.79 -8.18
CA LEU A 17 -36.42 3.43 -7.63
C LEU A 17 -35.53 3.27 -6.39
N LEU A 18 -34.43 4.03 -6.28
CA LEU A 18 -33.56 4.12 -5.09
C LEU A 18 -34.11 5.04 -3.98
N GLY A 19 -35.25 5.70 -4.18
CA GLY A 19 -35.84 6.62 -3.19
C GLY A 19 -35.17 8.00 -3.12
N HIS A 20 -34.43 8.43 -4.16
CA HIS A 20 -34.00 9.82 -4.28
C HIS A 20 -35.17 10.70 -4.73
N SER A 21 -35.53 11.69 -3.91
CA SER A 21 -36.45 12.76 -4.32
C SER A 21 -35.69 13.88 -5.05
N ILE A 22 -36.40 14.63 -5.91
CA ILE A 22 -35.86 15.72 -6.73
C ILE A 22 -35.13 16.80 -5.90
N ASN A 23 -35.54 16.97 -4.64
CA ASN A 23 -35.02 17.97 -3.71
C ASN A 23 -33.81 17.50 -2.88
N LYS A 24 -33.33 16.27 -3.06
CA LYS A 24 -32.14 15.73 -2.35
C LYS A 24 -30.90 15.72 -3.25
N PRO A 25 -29.69 15.98 -2.72
CA PRO A 25 -28.45 15.83 -3.46
C PRO A 25 -28.28 14.42 -4.05
N VAL A 26 -27.70 14.35 -5.25
CA VAL A 26 -27.41 13.09 -5.95
C VAL A 26 -25.92 13.05 -6.27
N TYR A 27 -25.21 12.14 -5.61
CA TYR A 27 -23.76 12.07 -5.65
C TYR A 27 -23.29 11.17 -6.78
N LEU A 28 -22.87 11.80 -7.88
CA LEU A 28 -22.40 11.15 -9.09
C LEU A 28 -20.88 11.06 -9.16
N ARG A 29 -20.42 10.03 -9.86
CA ARG A 29 -19.02 9.72 -10.12
C ARG A 29 -18.83 9.39 -11.58
N PHE A 30 -17.74 9.89 -12.14
CA PHE A 30 -17.34 9.57 -13.51
C PHE A 30 -15.88 9.17 -13.49
N PHE A 31 -15.59 7.98 -13.98
CA PHE A 31 -14.24 7.43 -14.06
C PHE A 31 -13.99 6.90 -15.44
N TYR A 32 -12.74 6.92 -15.87
CA TYR A 32 -12.35 6.11 -17.02
C TYR A 32 -12.58 4.60 -16.75
N PRO A 33 -12.94 3.83 -17.80
CA PRO A 33 -12.88 2.36 -17.78
C PRO A 33 -11.50 1.84 -17.38
N SER A 34 -11.39 0.59 -16.93
CA SER A 34 -10.11 -0.02 -16.56
C SER A 34 -9.18 -0.26 -17.76
N ASP A 35 -9.75 -0.46 -18.94
CA ASP A 35 -9.06 -0.61 -20.23
C ASP A 35 -8.71 0.74 -20.90
N ASP A 36 -9.18 1.87 -20.36
CA ASP A 36 -8.83 3.20 -20.89
C ASP A 36 -7.50 3.69 -20.29
N PRO A 37 -6.46 3.98 -21.09
CA PRO A 37 -5.15 4.39 -20.57
C PRO A 37 -5.09 5.79 -19.89
N ARG A 38 -6.23 6.45 -19.64
CA ARG A 38 -6.34 7.56 -18.66
C ARG A 38 -6.66 7.10 -17.24
N LYS A 39 -6.96 5.82 -17.04
CA LYS A 39 -7.42 5.28 -15.75
C LYS A 39 -6.41 5.57 -14.65
N ASP A 40 -5.14 5.31 -14.93
CA ASP A 40 -4.05 5.52 -14.00
C ASP A 40 -3.86 7.02 -13.73
N GLY A 41 -4.15 7.42 -12.49
CA GLY A 41 -4.19 8.82 -12.07
C GLY A 41 -5.54 9.53 -12.24
N ASP A 42 -6.60 8.89 -12.74
CA ASP A 42 -7.94 9.51 -12.78
C ASP A 42 -8.55 9.55 -11.37
N GLY A 43 -8.37 10.68 -10.68
CA GLY A 43 -9.13 11.02 -9.45
C GLY A 43 -10.65 11.10 -9.65
N GLY A 44 -11.13 10.87 -10.88
CA GLY A 44 -12.52 10.89 -11.30
C GLY A 44 -13.07 12.30 -11.47
N ARG A 45 -14.34 12.39 -11.83
CA ARG A 45 -15.14 13.61 -11.71
C ARG A 45 -16.29 13.37 -10.76
N LYS A 46 -16.75 14.45 -10.13
CA LYS A 46 -17.79 14.46 -9.10
C LYS A 46 -18.89 15.43 -9.52
N ALA A 47 -20.13 15.10 -9.24
CA ALA A 47 -21.23 16.05 -9.27
C ALA A 47 -22.19 15.71 -8.12
N ASP A 48 -22.82 16.72 -7.53
CA ASP A 48 -23.63 16.60 -6.31
C ASP A 48 -25.13 16.78 -6.61
N LYS A 49 -25.44 16.95 -7.90
CA LYS A 49 -26.77 17.06 -8.49
C LYS A 49 -26.74 16.55 -9.93
N ILE A 50 -27.92 16.21 -10.45
CA ILE A 50 -28.09 15.87 -11.87
C ILE A 50 -27.86 17.11 -12.73
N ASN A 51 -26.90 17.03 -13.65
CA ASN A 51 -26.62 18.05 -14.65
C ASN A 51 -26.33 17.35 -15.98
N TRP A 52 -27.34 17.27 -16.85
CA TRP A 52 -27.28 16.50 -18.09
C TRP A 52 -26.13 16.92 -19.01
N ASN A 53 -25.91 18.23 -19.17
CA ASN A 53 -24.81 18.77 -19.99
C ASN A 53 -23.43 18.34 -19.45
N GLN A 54 -23.27 18.30 -18.13
CA GLN A 54 -22.04 17.86 -17.47
C GLN A 54 -21.85 16.34 -17.54
N ILE A 55 -22.91 15.56 -17.35
CA ILE A 55 -22.92 14.10 -17.49
C ILE A 55 -22.55 13.71 -18.93
N GLU A 56 -23.23 14.28 -19.93
CA GLU A 56 -22.92 14.05 -21.34
C GLU A 56 -21.50 14.48 -21.69
N LYS A 57 -21.01 15.60 -21.16
CA LYS A 57 -19.62 16.03 -21.36
C LYS A 57 -18.63 14.98 -20.84
N TYR A 58 -18.81 14.49 -19.62
CA TYR A 58 -17.88 13.49 -19.06
C TYR A 58 -17.96 12.13 -19.76
N GLN A 59 -19.13 11.73 -20.25
CA GLN A 59 -19.26 10.52 -21.07
C GLN A 59 -18.66 10.71 -22.48
N LYS A 60 -18.83 11.88 -23.10
CA LYS A 60 -18.13 12.28 -24.35
C LYS A 60 -16.60 12.29 -24.18
N GLU A 61 -16.10 12.63 -23.00
CA GLU A 61 -14.67 12.53 -22.66
C GLU A 61 -14.18 11.06 -22.54
N GLY A 62 -15.08 10.08 -22.43
CA GLY A 62 -14.76 8.65 -22.32
C GLY A 62 -14.94 8.04 -20.93
N ARG A 63 -15.59 8.73 -19.98
CA ARG A 63 -15.82 8.20 -18.62
C ARG A 63 -17.16 7.49 -18.50
N GLY A 64 -17.18 6.35 -17.82
CA GLY A 64 -18.41 5.70 -17.38
C GLY A 64 -19.09 6.53 -16.28
N ALA A 65 -20.43 6.54 -16.28
CA ALA A 65 -21.24 7.22 -15.26
C ALA A 65 -21.68 6.26 -14.15
N TYR A 66 -21.56 6.73 -12.90
CA TYR A 66 -21.88 5.99 -11.68
C TYR A 66 -22.56 6.91 -10.66
N LEU A 67 -23.32 6.33 -9.73
CA LEU A 67 -23.96 7.03 -8.61
C LEU A 67 -23.63 6.34 -7.28
N VAL A 68 -23.53 7.10 -6.19
CA VAL A 68 -23.37 6.58 -4.83
C VAL A 68 -24.74 6.11 -4.33
N VAL A 69 -24.92 4.80 -4.17
CA VAL A 69 -26.25 4.17 -4.00
C VAL A 69 -26.97 4.64 -2.73
N ASN A 70 -26.23 4.83 -1.64
CA ASN A 70 -26.79 5.25 -0.35
C ASN A 70 -26.89 6.78 -0.19
N GLY A 71 -26.54 7.57 -1.22
CA GLY A 71 -26.49 9.02 -1.10
C GLY A 71 -25.52 9.50 -0.01
N GLY A 72 -25.94 10.49 0.78
CA GLY A 72 -25.18 11.06 1.92
C GLY A 72 -23.99 11.93 1.50
N GLY A 73 -23.07 11.37 0.73
CA GLY A 73 -21.95 12.11 0.15
C GLY A 73 -20.99 11.24 -0.65
N HIS A 74 -19.70 11.57 -0.54
CA HIS A 74 -18.67 11.18 -1.49
C HIS A 74 -17.58 10.26 -0.93
N LYS A 75 -17.55 10.11 0.40
CA LYS A 75 -16.69 9.24 1.20
C LYS A 75 -17.59 8.44 2.15
N ASN A 76 -17.07 7.33 2.71
CA ASN A 76 -17.84 6.50 3.64
C ASN A 76 -18.41 7.29 4.84
N ASN A 77 -17.61 8.22 5.40
CA ASN A 77 -18.00 9.04 6.53
C ASN A 77 -19.07 10.10 6.20
N ASP A 78 -19.32 10.37 4.91
CA ASP A 78 -20.36 11.31 4.49
C ASP A 78 -21.74 10.61 4.39
N VAL A 79 -21.77 9.27 4.43
CA VAL A 79 -22.99 8.46 4.43
C VAL A 79 -23.38 8.17 5.87
N THR A 80 -24.65 8.35 6.21
CA THR A 80 -25.17 8.13 7.58
C THR A 80 -26.26 7.06 7.66
N GLN A 81 -26.84 6.67 6.51
CA GLN A 81 -27.91 5.67 6.41
C GLN A 81 -27.74 4.85 5.12
N GLY A 82 -28.17 3.59 5.15
CA GLY A 82 -28.21 2.69 4.00
C GLY A 82 -29.59 2.67 3.35
N HIS A 83 -29.66 2.88 2.04
CA HIS A 83 -30.90 2.97 1.26
C HIS A 83 -31.23 1.70 0.48
N ALA A 84 -30.22 0.94 0.04
CA ALA A 84 -30.42 -0.31 -0.70
C ALA A 84 -29.25 -1.28 -0.48
N ILE A 85 -29.52 -2.58 -0.52
CA ILE A 85 -28.51 -3.63 -0.68
C ILE A 85 -28.48 -4.11 -2.13
N PHE A 86 -27.34 -4.60 -2.59
CA PHE A 86 -27.12 -4.92 -4.00
C PHE A 86 -25.97 -5.90 -4.21
N TYR A 87 -26.01 -6.65 -5.32
CA TYR A 87 -24.90 -7.49 -5.77
C TYR A 87 -24.67 -7.41 -7.29
N GLU A 88 -23.49 -7.84 -7.71
CA GLU A 88 -23.07 -8.03 -9.11
C GLU A 88 -22.12 -9.23 -9.23
N HIS A 89 -22.01 -9.78 -10.43
CA HIS A 89 -21.09 -10.86 -10.79
C HIS A 89 -20.44 -10.55 -12.15
N ASP A 90 -19.12 -10.57 -12.25
CA ASP A 90 -18.42 -10.35 -13.53
C ASP A 90 -18.10 -11.66 -14.29
N ASP A 91 -18.09 -12.80 -13.57
CA ASP A 91 -17.66 -14.11 -14.07
C ASP A 91 -18.83 -15.02 -14.51
N LEU A 92 -20.08 -14.67 -14.17
CA LEU A 92 -21.27 -15.44 -14.55
C LEU A 92 -21.88 -14.94 -15.88
N PRO A 93 -22.47 -15.82 -16.72
CA PRO A 93 -23.28 -15.41 -17.87
C PRO A 93 -24.49 -14.55 -17.47
N LYS A 94 -24.76 -13.46 -18.20
CA LYS A 94 -25.86 -12.52 -17.91
C LYS A 94 -27.23 -13.16 -17.72
N GLU A 95 -27.61 -14.15 -18.54
CA GLU A 95 -28.91 -14.81 -18.41
C GLU A 95 -29.04 -15.58 -17.07
N LEU A 96 -27.93 -16.10 -16.53
CA LEU A 96 -27.92 -16.69 -15.19
C LEU A 96 -28.00 -15.60 -14.11
N GLN A 97 -27.20 -14.53 -14.22
CA GLN A 97 -27.23 -13.42 -13.25
C GLN A 97 -28.64 -12.79 -13.10
N ARG A 98 -29.37 -12.67 -14.22
CA ARG A 98 -30.73 -12.13 -14.25
C ARG A 98 -31.69 -12.93 -13.37
N GLU A 99 -31.55 -14.25 -13.38
CA GLU A 99 -32.46 -15.20 -12.75
C GLU A 99 -31.93 -15.75 -11.41
N LEU A 100 -30.66 -15.49 -11.07
CA LEU A 100 -29.95 -16.02 -9.89
C LEU A 100 -30.68 -15.80 -8.56
N TRP A 101 -31.36 -14.66 -8.40
CA TRP A 101 -32.17 -14.39 -7.20
C TRP A 101 -33.28 -15.43 -6.99
N LYS A 102 -33.84 -16.02 -8.06
CA LYS A 102 -34.88 -17.07 -7.97
C LYS A 102 -34.28 -18.38 -7.50
N THR A 103 -33.11 -18.76 -8.00
CA THR A 103 -32.41 -19.99 -7.60
C THR A 103 -31.91 -19.92 -6.16
N LEU A 104 -31.61 -18.70 -5.67
CA LEU A 104 -31.21 -18.43 -4.29
C LEU A 104 -32.39 -18.08 -3.38
N GLY A 105 -33.65 -18.27 -3.80
CA GLY A 105 -34.83 -18.02 -2.95
C GLY A 105 -35.00 -16.57 -2.46
N LEU A 106 -34.23 -15.62 -2.98
CA LEU A 106 -34.33 -14.21 -2.63
C LEU A 106 -35.68 -13.64 -3.12
N PRO A 107 -36.20 -12.57 -2.48
CA PRO A 107 -37.35 -11.89 -3.00
C PRO A 107 -36.99 -11.19 -4.34
N GLU A 108 -37.99 -10.92 -5.17
CA GLU A 108 -37.78 -10.26 -6.47
C GLU A 108 -37.06 -8.91 -6.32
N PRO A 109 -35.94 -8.65 -7.02
CA PRO A 109 -35.23 -7.37 -6.94
C PRO A 109 -36.17 -6.18 -7.17
N THR A 110 -35.98 -5.09 -6.42
CA THR A 110 -36.66 -3.81 -6.69
C THR A 110 -36.44 -3.40 -8.14
N PHE A 111 -35.20 -3.56 -8.62
CA PHE A 111 -34.82 -3.47 -10.03
C PHE A 111 -33.49 -4.15 -10.31
N GLN A 112 -33.23 -4.43 -11.59
CA GLN A 112 -31.98 -4.95 -12.11
C GLN A 112 -31.49 -4.09 -13.27
N VAL A 113 -30.18 -3.85 -13.31
CA VAL A 113 -29.51 -3.02 -14.33
C VAL A 113 -28.48 -3.85 -15.08
N ASP A 114 -28.69 -4.06 -16.37
CA ASP A 114 -27.61 -4.50 -17.25
C ASP A 114 -26.61 -3.34 -17.37
N THR A 115 -25.37 -3.59 -16.99
CA THR A 115 -24.29 -2.61 -17.00
C THR A 115 -23.91 -2.13 -18.38
N GLY A 116 -24.23 -2.85 -19.45
CA GLY A 116 -23.62 -2.74 -20.77
C GLY A 116 -22.25 -3.46 -20.88
N GLY A 117 -21.68 -3.92 -19.76
CA GLY A 117 -20.47 -4.72 -19.66
C GLY A 117 -20.77 -6.22 -19.58
N LYS A 118 -20.14 -6.94 -18.65
CA LYS A 118 -20.41 -8.36 -18.37
C LYS A 118 -21.52 -8.59 -17.33
N SER A 119 -21.64 -7.67 -16.36
CA SER A 119 -22.44 -7.80 -15.14
C SER A 119 -23.87 -7.27 -15.24
N ILE A 120 -24.74 -7.80 -14.38
CA ILE A 120 -26.06 -7.26 -14.04
C ILE A 120 -26.05 -6.89 -12.56
N HIS A 121 -26.37 -5.65 -12.24
CA HIS A 121 -26.51 -5.19 -10.86
C HIS A 121 -27.95 -5.45 -10.39
N SER A 122 -28.14 -6.19 -9.30
CA SER A 122 -29.46 -6.44 -8.71
C SER A 122 -29.61 -5.66 -7.40
N TYR A 123 -30.73 -4.96 -7.19
CA TYR A 123 -30.96 -4.06 -6.04
C TYR A 123 -32.22 -4.42 -5.26
N TRP A 124 -32.12 -4.33 -3.93
CA TRP A 124 -33.25 -4.35 -2.99
C TRP A 124 -33.24 -3.08 -2.16
N VAL A 125 -34.26 -2.24 -2.33
CA VAL A 125 -34.36 -0.91 -1.74
C VAL A 125 -35.25 -0.93 -0.50
N PHE A 126 -34.80 -0.28 0.57
CA PHE A 126 -35.55 -0.28 1.83
C PHE A 126 -36.74 0.68 1.82
N VAL A 127 -37.84 0.29 2.47
CA VAL A 127 -39.02 1.15 2.71
C VAL A 127 -38.64 2.40 3.52
N LYS A 128 -37.67 2.26 4.43
CA LYS A 128 -37.06 3.35 5.19
C LYS A 128 -35.56 3.07 5.28
N ALA A 129 -34.73 4.07 5.03
CA ALA A 129 -33.28 3.93 5.15
C ALA A 129 -32.88 3.50 6.57
N ILE A 130 -31.91 2.60 6.65
CA ILE A 130 -31.49 1.93 7.89
C ILE A 130 -30.14 2.45 8.38
N VAL A 131 -29.83 2.26 9.66
CA VAL A 131 -28.51 2.62 10.22
C VAL A 131 -27.39 1.81 9.56
N LEU A 132 -26.21 2.41 9.43
CA LEU A 132 -25.12 1.81 8.65
C LEU A 132 -24.60 0.48 9.18
N ASP A 133 -24.67 0.22 10.48
CA ASP A 133 -24.20 -1.05 11.05
C ASP A 133 -25.08 -2.22 10.57
N LYS A 134 -26.40 -2.07 10.68
CA LYS A 134 -27.39 -3.01 10.12
C LYS A 134 -27.25 -3.16 8.60
N TRP A 135 -26.99 -2.05 7.90
CA TRP A 135 -26.78 -2.09 6.45
C TRP A 135 -25.51 -2.87 6.06
N GLY A 136 -24.40 -2.61 6.75
CA GLY A 136 -23.10 -3.22 6.47
C GLY A 136 -23.06 -4.71 6.78
N GLU A 137 -23.77 -5.14 7.83
CA GLU A 137 -24.04 -6.55 8.11
C GLU A 137 -24.82 -7.19 6.95
N LEU A 138 -26.02 -6.68 6.66
CA LEU A 138 -26.92 -7.27 5.66
C LEU A 138 -26.34 -7.25 4.24
N GLN A 139 -25.60 -6.20 3.86
CA GLN A 139 -24.90 -6.12 2.57
C GLN A 139 -23.74 -7.13 2.49
N ARG A 140 -22.95 -7.31 3.55
CA ARG A 140 -21.87 -8.30 3.56
C ARG A 140 -22.42 -9.72 3.48
N ASP A 141 -23.47 -10.01 4.22
CA ASP A 141 -24.10 -11.32 4.26
C ASP A 141 -24.79 -11.65 2.93
N LEU A 142 -25.43 -10.67 2.27
CA LEU A 142 -25.94 -10.83 0.91
C LEU A 142 -24.84 -11.25 -0.05
N LEU A 143 -23.69 -10.55 -0.04
CA LEU A 143 -22.58 -10.83 -0.95
C LEU A 143 -21.97 -12.22 -0.73
N GLU A 144 -21.94 -12.73 0.51
CA GLU A 144 -21.53 -14.10 0.78
C GLU A 144 -22.60 -15.11 0.31
N TYR A 145 -23.88 -14.85 0.60
CA TYR A 145 -24.99 -15.75 0.26
C TYR A 145 -25.15 -15.95 -1.25
N VAL A 146 -24.79 -14.95 -2.06
CA VAL A 146 -24.88 -14.99 -3.53
C VAL A 146 -23.53 -15.24 -4.22
N ASP A 147 -22.44 -15.41 -3.47
CA ASP A 147 -21.05 -15.40 -3.94
C ASP A 147 -20.77 -14.26 -4.95
N GLY A 148 -21.16 -13.03 -4.57
CA GLY A 148 -20.97 -11.81 -5.36
C GLY A 148 -19.67 -11.08 -5.01
N ASP A 149 -19.37 -9.97 -5.71
CA ASP A 149 -18.13 -9.22 -5.44
C ASP A 149 -18.04 -8.75 -3.97
N ARG A 150 -17.11 -9.35 -3.22
CA ARG A 150 -16.85 -9.04 -1.81
C ARG A 150 -16.26 -7.64 -1.60
N SER A 151 -15.97 -6.87 -2.67
CA SER A 151 -15.52 -5.47 -2.62
C SER A 151 -16.67 -4.47 -2.43
N ILE A 152 -17.89 -4.73 -2.91
CA ILE A 152 -19.01 -3.77 -2.95
C ILE A 152 -19.77 -3.61 -1.62
N LYS A 153 -19.04 -3.52 -0.50
CA LYS A 153 -19.58 -3.53 0.89
C LYS A 153 -19.37 -2.26 1.72
N ASN A 154 -18.83 -1.18 1.15
CA ASN A 154 -18.66 0.09 1.87
C ASN A 154 -19.87 1.03 1.67
N PRO A 155 -20.21 1.89 2.66
CA PRO A 155 -21.39 2.76 2.59
C PRO A 155 -21.45 3.66 1.35
N ALA A 156 -20.33 4.26 0.94
CA ALA A 156 -20.25 5.14 -0.23
C ALA A 156 -19.92 4.39 -1.53
N ARG A 157 -20.41 3.16 -1.71
CA ARG A 157 -20.18 2.39 -2.94
C ARG A 157 -20.91 3.03 -4.12
N VAL A 158 -20.18 3.11 -5.22
CA VAL A 158 -20.61 3.62 -6.52
C VAL A 158 -21.04 2.46 -7.41
N MET A 159 -22.18 2.58 -8.08
CA MET A 159 -22.68 1.59 -9.03
C MET A 159 -23.10 2.27 -10.35
N ARG A 160 -23.19 1.50 -11.44
CA ARG A 160 -23.46 2.04 -12.80
C ARG A 160 -24.79 2.78 -12.88
N MET A 161 -24.77 3.92 -13.59
CA MET A 161 -25.94 4.77 -13.85
C MET A 161 -26.66 4.33 -15.13
N ALA A 162 -27.93 3.97 -15.02
CA ALA A 162 -28.81 3.60 -16.12
C ALA A 162 -29.02 4.77 -17.09
N GLY A 163 -29.23 4.44 -18.36
CA GLY A 163 -29.30 5.38 -19.48
C GLY A 163 -27.95 5.95 -19.92
N GLY A 164 -26.94 5.92 -19.05
CA GLY A 164 -25.54 6.16 -19.36
C GLY A 164 -24.92 5.05 -20.22
N TRP A 165 -23.63 5.20 -20.51
CA TRP A 165 -22.88 4.34 -21.42
C TRP A 165 -21.75 3.62 -20.67
N HIS A 166 -21.74 2.30 -20.78
CA HIS A 166 -20.54 1.50 -20.62
C HIS A 166 -19.65 1.72 -21.84
N ILE A 167 -18.46 2.22 -21.56
CA ILE A 167 -17.44 2.50 -22.55
C ILE A 167 -16.37 1.44 -22.36
N SER A 168 -16.04 0.74 -23.43
CA SER A 168 -14.92 -0.21 -23.53
C SER A 168 -14.28 -0.04 -24.90
N HIS A 169 -13.14 -0.65 -25.17
CA HIS A 169 -12.48 -0.54 -26.48
C HIS A 169 -12.48 -1.89 -27.23
N ASP A 170 -12.56 -1.84 -28.55
CA ASP A 170 -12.29 -3.00 -29.42
C ASP A 170 -10.77 -3.28 -29.51
N PRO A 171 -10.33 -4.41 -30.10
CA PRO A 171 -8.90 -4.73 -30.22
C PRO A 171 -8.07 -3.70 -31.00
N ASP A 172 -8.72 -2.89 -31.85
CA ASP A 172 -8.10 -1.82 -32.64
C ASP A 172 -8.09 -0.47 -31.88
N GLY A 173 -8.63 -0.45 -30.65
CA GLY A 173 -8.67 0.72 -29.76
C GLY A 173 -9.86 1.67 -29.98
N ASN A 174 -10.85 1.31 -30.81
CA ASN A 174 -12.03 2.15 -31.01
C ASN A 174 -13.01 1.98 -29.83
N PRO A 175 -13.66 3.06 -29.36
CA PRO A 175 -14.60 2.97 -28.25
C PRO A 175 -15.93 2.33 -28.68
N ILE A 176 -16.29 1.24 -28.01
CA ILE A 176 -17.60 0.59 -28.02
C ILE A 176 -18.47 1.24 -26.93
N TYR A 177 -19.68 1.65 -27.31
CA TYR A 177 -20.65 2.28 -26.43
C TYR A 177 -21.86 1.36 -26.20
N ASN A 178 -21.88 0.65 -25.09
CA ASN A 178 -23.02 -0.17 -24.67
C ASN A 178 -23.85 0.59 -23.64
N GLN A 179 -25.13 0.82 -23.91
CA GLN A 179 -25.97 1.59 -22.99
C GLN A 179 -26.31 0.75 -21.74
N THR A 180 -26.12 1.32 -20.56
CA THR A 180 -26.59 0.79 -19.27
C THR A 180 -28.12 0.81 -19.23
N LYS A 181 -28.79 -0.30 -18.98
CA LYS A 181 -30.27 -0.38 -19.06
C LYS A 181 -30.90 -1.06 -17.85
N ILE A 182 -32.03 -0.52 -17.39
CA ILE A 182 -32.91 -1.23 -16.45
C ILE A 182 -33.58 -2.35 -17.24
N ILE A 183 -33.33 -3.61 -16.86
CA ILE A 183 -33.86 -4.82 -17.54
C ILE A 183 -35.02 -5.46 -16.77
N SER A 184 -35.16 -5.14 -15.49
CA SER A 184 -36.28 -5.52 -14.63
C SER A 184 -36.49 -4.41 -13.60
N ALA A 185 -37.75 -4.11 -13.27
CA ALA A 185 -38.11 -3.18 -12.20
C ALA A 185 -39.47 -3.58 -11.63
N SER A 186 -39.46 -4.21 -10.46
CA SER A 186 -40.67 -4.58 -9.72
C SER A 186 -41.23 -3.44 -8.87
N ALA A 187 -40.40 -2.41 -8.63
CA ALA A 187 -40.63 -1.29 -7.71
C ALA A 187 -41.00 -1.72 -6.28
N LYS A 188 -40.75 -2.99 -5.91
CA LYS A 188 -40.96 -3.50 -4.56
C LYS A 188 -39.88 -2.98 -3.63
N THR A 189 -40.27 -2.30 -2.57
CA THR A 189 -39.39 -1.96 -1.45
C THR A 189 -39.65 -2.91 -0.29
N TYR A 190 -38.60 -3.13 0.51
CA TYR A 190 -38.58 -4.13 1.58
C TYR A 190 -38.27 -3.47 2.93
N ASN A 191 -38.79 -4.00 4.03
CA ASN A 191 -38.25 -3.62 5.34
C ASN A 191 -36.95 -4.39 5.65
N TYR A 192 -36.26 -4.03 6.73
CA TYR A 192 -35.00 -4.69 7.10
C TYR A 192 -35.23 -6.16 7.44
N GLU A 193 -36.29 -6.41 8.19
CA GLU A 193 -36.68 -7.69 8.75
C GLU A 193 -37.01 -8.69 7.63
N GLU A 194 -37.79 -8.30 6.62
CA GLU A 194 -38.11 -9.10 5.42
C GLU A 194 -36.86 -9.57 4.66
N LEU A 195 -35.85 -8.72 4.47
CA LEU A 195 -34.61 -9.11 3.80
C LEU A 195 -33.71 -9.91 4.74
N ARG A 196 -33.70 -9.59 6.04
CA ARG A 196 -32.87 -10.26 7.05
C ARG A 196 -33.35 -11.67 7.38
N GLU A 197 -34.64 -11.94 7.30
CA GLU A 197 -35.24 -13.29 7.44
C GLU A 197 -34.88 -14.20 6.26
N ILE A 198 -34.79 -13.65 5.04
CA ILE A 198 -34.54 -14.44 3.82
C ILE A 198 -33.04 -14.60 3.54
N ILE A 199 -32.27 -13.50 3.60
CA ILE A 199 -30.81 -13.54 3.46
C ILE A 199 -30.29 -14.14 4.77
N PRO A 200 -29.71 -15.35 4.77
CA PRO A 200 -29.22 -15.96 6.00
C PRO A 200 -28.29 -15.00 6.71
N GLN A 201 -28.51 -14.76 8.01
CA GLN A 201 -27.46 -14.14 8.80
C GLN A 201 -26.22 -15.00 8.65
N LYS A 202 -25.11 -14.35 8.32
CA LYS A 202 -23.83 -14.96 8.58
C LYS A 202 -23.71 -14.99 10.10
N GLU A 203 -24.18 -16.08 10.71
CA GLU A 203 -23.45 -16.66 11.85
C GLU A 203 -21.98 -16.53 11.49
N GLU A 204 -21.15 -16.02 12.40
CA GLU A 204 -19.75 -15.76 12.07
C GLU A 204 -18.94 -17.07 12.06
N ARG A 205 -19.41 -18.00 11.22
CA ARG A 205 -18.68 -19.12 10.64
C ARG A 205 -17.52 -18.51 9.90
N LEU A 206 -16.41 -18.54 10.61
CA LEU A 206 -15.09 -18.40 10.06
C LEU A 206 -14.98 -19.42 8.91
N PRO A 207 -14.35 -19.06 7.79
CA PRO A 207 -14.54 -19.73 6.52
C PRO A 207 -14.37 -21.24 6.67
N ILE A 208 -15.42 -21.99 6.30
CA ILE A 208 -15.27 -23.43 6.04
C ILE A 208 -14.28 -23.52 4.90
N VAL A 209 -13.05 -23.94 5.21
CA VAL A 209 -12.07 -24.27 4.18
C VAL A 209 -12.66 -25.45 3.43
N GLU A 210 -12.93 -25.25 2.13
CA GLU A 210 -13.21 -26.35 1.23
C GLU A 210 -12.03 -27.32 1.28
N ALA A 211 -12.23 -28.44 1.98
CA ALA A 211 -11.32 -29.56 1.88
C ALA A 211 -11.38 -30.04 0.43
N ALA A 212 -10.31 -29.78 -0.32
CA ALA A 212 -10.17 -29.95 -1.76
C ALA A 212 -11.13 -30.98 -2.35
N THR A 213 -12.20 -30.50 -2.98
CA THR A 213 -13.13 -31.32 -3.75
C THR A 213 -12.40 -31.88 -4.97
N TYR A 214 -11.87 -33.10 -4.79
CA TYR A 214 -11.56 -34.03 -5.87
C TYR A 214 -12.88 -34.40 -6.58
N GLU A 215 -13.45 -33.47 -7.36
CA GLU A 215 -14.56 -33.78 -8.24
C GLU A 215 -14.05 -34.55 -9.46
N VAL A 216 -14.41 -35.83 -9.45
CA VAL A 216 -14.32 -36.77 -10.54
C VAL A 216 -14.99 -36.17 -11.78
N ARG A 217 -14.18 -35.71 -12.75
CA ARG A 217 -14.66 -35.61 -14.13
C ARG A 217 -14.73 -37.02 -14.72
N SER A 218 -15.96 -37.49 -14.88
CA SER A 218 -16.29 -38.67 -15.65
C SER A 218 -16.14 -38.39 -17.14
N ASP A 219 -15.09 -38.94 -17.75
CA ASP A 219 -15.12 -39.33 -19.16
C ASP A 219 -14.82 -40.82 -19.26
N SER A 220 -15.71 -41.54 -19.93
CA SER A 220 -15.74 -43.00 -19.99
C SER A 220 -14.73 -43.58 -20.98
N CYS A 221 -13.99 -44.61 -20.59
CA CYS A 221 -14.08 -45.96 -21.18
C CYS A 221 -12.96 -46.91 -20.68
N ASN A 222 -13.34 -48.02 -20.03
CA ASN A 222 -12.72 -49.37 -20.11
C ASN A 222 -11.18 -49.50 -19.94
N LYS A 223 -10.65 -50.32 -19.01
CA LYS A 223 -11.08 -51.69 -18.65
C LYS A 223 -10.24 -52.24 -17.48
N ASP A 224 -10.79 -53.24 -16.76
CA ASP A 224 -10.08 -54.29 -15.97
C ASP A 224 -9.22 -53.81 -14.75
N ASP A 225 -9.16 -54.45 -13.57
CA ASP A 225 -9.90 -55.60 -13.02
C ASP A 225 -9.86 -55.61 -11.47
N SER A 226 -10.79 -56.35 -10.85
CA SER A 226 -10.76 -56.92 -9.49
C SER A 226 -10.76 -56.00 -8.23
N SER A 227 -11.68 -56.35 -7.33
CA SER A 227 -11.93 -55.78 -6.01
C SER A 227 -11.11 -56.43 -4.87
N THR A 228 -10.80 -55.69 -3.80
CA THR A 228 -11.33 -55.99 -2.44
C THR A 228 -11.13 -54.84 -1.44
N GLN A 229 -12.05 -54.72 -0.48
CA GLN A 229 -11.97 -53.78 0.64
C GLN A 229 -11.09 -54.33 1.78
N SER A 230 -10.33 -53.45 2.44
CA SER A 230 -9.90 -53.66 3.83
C SER A 230 -10.03 -52.37 4.62
N SER A 231 -11.05 -52.31 5.48
CA SER A 231 -11.32 -51.19 6.38
C SER A 231 -10.49 -51.29 7.66
N GLU A 232 -9.54 -50.38 7.86
CA GLU A 232 -8.95 -50.13 9.18
C GLU A 232 -9.51 -48.84 9.78
N ILE A 233 -10.09 -48.96 10.98
CA ILE A 233 -10.76 -47.88 11.72
C ILE A 233 -9.71 -46.95 12.33
N ARG A 234 -9.90 -45.62 12.23
CA ARG A 234 -8.92 -44.67 12.76
C ARG A 234 -8.94 -44.64 14.30
N HIS A 235 -7.75 -44.53 14.87
CA HIS A 235 -7.49 -44.84 16.28
C HIS A 235 -8.12 -43.95 17.39
N PRO A 236 -8.88 -42.87 17.14
CA PRO A 236 -9.71 -42.22 18.18
C PRO A 236 -11.20 -42.62 18.16
N ASP A 237 -11.70 -43.27 17.11
CA ASP A 237 -13.14 -43.28 16.79
C ASP A 237 -14.03 -44.06 17.77
N PHE A 238 -13.44 -44.88 18.64
CA PHE A 238 -14.13 -45.59 19.74
C PHE A 238 -14.38 -44.71 20.98
N ILE A 239 -13.84 -43.49 21.04
CA ILE A 239 -14.03 -42.57 22.16
C ILE A 239 -15.36 -41.83 21.96
N THR A 240 -16.37 -42.18 22.76
CA THR A 240 -17.63 -41.42 22.81
C THR A 240 -17.43 -40.02 23.39
N VAL A 241 -18.13 -39.06 22.80
CA VAL A 241 -18.19 -37.66 23.25
C VAL A 241 -19.61 -37.41 23.79
N PRO A 242 -19.80 -36.74 24.94
CA PRO A 242 -18.80 -36.09 25.79
C PRO A 242 -17.89 -37.07 26.57
N VAL A 243 -16.65 -36.64 26.80
CA VAL A 243 -15.64 -37.35 27.61
C VAL A 243 -15.64 -36.81 29.05
N PRO A 244 -15.29 -37.63 30.06
CA PRO A 244 -15.43 -37.27 31.49
C PRO A 244 -14.34 -36.33 32.03
N ALA A 245 -13.41 -35.83 31.19
CA ALA A 245 -12.39 -34.86 31.61
C ALA A 245 -12.66 -33.48 31.00
N PRO A 246 -12.31 -32.38 31.70
CA PRO A 246 -12.49 -31.03 31.18
C PRO A 246 -11.50 -30.74 30.05
N VAL A 247 -12.01 -30.57 28.83
CA VAL A 247 -11.22 -30.25 27.63
C VAL A 247 -10.95 -28.74 27.57
N PRO A 248 -9.72 -28.26 27.32
CA PRO A 248 -9.47 -26.84 27.08
C PRO A 248 -10.32 -26.33 25.93
N LEU A 249 -11.15 -25.32 26.19
CA LEU A 249 -12.11 -24.79 25.21
C LEU A 249 -11.40 -24.35 23.94
N LEU A 250 -10.24 -23.71 24.10
CA LEU A 250 -9.39 -23.26 23.01
C LEU A 250 -9.01 -24.41 22.05
N GLN A 251 -8.85 -25.65 22.53
CA GLN A 251 -8.53 -26.80 21.66
C GLN A 251 -9.68 -27.25 20.77
N CYS A 252 -10.91 -26.82 21.06
CA CYS A 252 -12.10 -27.08 20.24
C CYS A 252 -12.32 -26.01 19.15
N CYS A 253 -11.64 -24.86 19.24
CA CYS A 253 -11.65 -23.80 18.22
C CYS A 253 -10.75 -24.16 17.01
N ARG A 254 -11.02 -23.54 15.86
CA ARG A 254 -10.15 -23.67 14.66
C ARG A 254 -8.70 -23.22 14.93
N LYS A 255 -7.75 -23.70 14.11
CA LYS A 255 -6.31 -23.45 14.29
C LYS A 255 -5.97 -21.96 14.32
N GLU A 256 -6.52 -21.15 13.41
CA GLU A 256 -6.26 -19.71 13.37
C GLU A 256 -6.68 -18.99 14.67
N VAL A 257 -7.81 -19.36 15.29
CA VAL A 257 -8.24 -18.72 16.56
C VAL A 257 -7.34 -19.12 17.72
N ARG A 258 -6.84 -20.37 17.75
CA ARG A 258 -5.82 -20.79 18.73
C ARG A 258 -4.55 -19.95 18.62
N GLU A 259 -4.10 -19.68 17.40
CA GLU A 259 -2.92 -18.87 17.11
C GLU A 259 -3.16 -17.37 17.39
N LEU A 260 -4.34 -16.85 17.09
CA LEU A 260 -4.72 -15.46 17.40
C LEU A 260 -4.83 -15.21 18.90
N VAL A 261 -5.49 -16.08 19.67
CA VAL A 261 -5.55 -15.99 21.14
C VAL A 261 -4.14 -16.05 21.73
N ALA A 262 -3.29 -16.95 21.25
CA ALA A 262 -1.91 -17.09 21.72
C ALA A 262 -1.01 -15.88 21.39
N THR A 263 -1.27 -15.13 20.31
CA THR A 263 -0.34 -14.10 19.79
C THR A 263 -0.89 -12.66 19.74
N GLY A 264 -2.20 -12.44 19.90
CA GLY A 264 -2.89 -11.14 19.78
C GLY A 264 -2.79 -10.48 18.39
N VAL A 265 -3.33 -9.27 18.22
CA VAL A 265 -3.27 -8.49 16.97
C VAL A 265 -2.86 -7.02 17.23
N PRO A 266 -1.87 -6.45 16.51
CA PRO A 266 -1.39 -5.08 16.76
C PRO A 266 -2.36 -4.00 16.27
N LYS A 267 -2.39 -2.86 16.97
CA LYS A 267 -3.19 -1.69 16.60
C LYS A 267 -2.84 -1.21 15.18
N GLY A 268 -3.84 -1.14 14.30
CA GLY A 268 -3.70 -0.75 12.89
C GLY A 268 -3.77 -1.91 11.87
N CYS A 269 -3.70 -3.17 12.30
CA CYS A 269 -3.76 -4.34 11.41
C CYS A 269 -5.09 -5.10 11.56
N LYS A 270 -6.22 -4.47 11.20
CA LYS A 270 -7.59 -5.03 11.38
C LYS A 270 -7.93 -5.52 12.81
N ARG A 271 -7.21 -5.03 13.83
CA ARG A 271 -7.32 -5.47 15.24
C ARG A 271 -8.76 -5.59 15.75
N ASN A 272 -9.65 -4.67 15.36
CA ASN A 272 -11.04 -4.69 15.81
C ASN A 272 -11.83 -5.85 15.16
N ASP A 273 -11.62 -6.09 13.87
CA ASP A 273 -12.27 -7.16 13.11
C ASP A 273 -11.81 -8.54 13.62
N GLU A 274 -10.50 -8.69 13.89
CA GLU A 274 -9.97 -9.95 14.44
C GLU A 274 -10.34 -10.17 15.91
N ALA A 275 -10.53 -9.10 16.69
CA ALA A 275 -11.10 -9.22 18.03
C ALA A 275 -12.53 -9.79 17.95
N ILE A 276 -13.35 -9.27 17.04
CA ILE A 276 -14.71 -9.77 16.81
C ILE A 276 -14.68 -11.26 16.40
N ASN A 277 -13.87 -11.64 15.40
CA ASN A 277 -13.70 -13.03 14.95
C ASN A 277 -13.30 -14.00 16.08
N VAL A 278 -12.39 -13.58 16.97
CA VAL A 278 -11.91 -14.40 18.09
C VAL A 278 -12.97 -14.49 19.19
N GLY A 279 -13.62 -13.39 19.53
CA GLY A 279 -14.69 -13.37 20.53
C GLY A 279 -15.88 -14.24 20.13
N LEU A 280 -16.29 -14.18 18.86
CA LEU A 280 -17.41 -14.97 18.35
C LEU A 280 -17.11 -16.48 18.29
N GLU A 281 -15.93 -16.91 17.84
CA GLU A 281 -15.54 -18.33 17.91
C GLU A 281 -15.56 -18.87 19.33
N LEU A 282 -14.93 -18.15 20.27
CA LEU A 282 -14.77 -18.60 21.65
C LEU A 282 -16.14 -18.81 22.32
N ILE A 283 -17.05 -17.85 22.15
CA ILE A 283 -18.41 -17.90 22.71
C ILE A 283 -19.25 -18.98 22.00
N ALA A 284 -19.12 -19.11 20.67
CA ALA A 284 -19.82 -20.14 19.90
C ALA A 284 -19.42 -21.56 20.34
N VAL A 285 -18.11 -21.81 20.49
CA VAL A 285 -17.56 -23.08 20.98
C VAL A 285 -17.97 -23.32 22.43
N GLU A 286 -17.96 -22.31 23.31
CA GLU A 286 -18.45 -22.45 24.70
C GLU A 286 -19.90 -22.94 24.74
N ARG A 287 -20.80 -22.25 24.03
CA ARG A 287 -22.22 -22.60 23.93
C ARG A 287 -22.44 -23.97 23.29
N TYR A 288 -21.59 -24.38 22.34
CA TYR A 288 -21.66 -25.70 21.73
C TYR A 288 -21.22 -26.82 22.70
N LEU A 289 -20.12 -26.64 23.44
CA LEU A 289 -19.67 -27.61 24.45
C LEU A 289 -20.70 -27.75 25.59
N GLN A 290 -21.33 -26.65 26.00
CA GLN A 290 -22.46 -26.65 26.94
C GLN A 290 -23.66 -27.46 26.39
N ARG A 291 -24.07 -27.22 25.13
CA ARG A 291 -25.14 -28.00 24.46
C ARG A 291 -24.80 -29.49 24.35
N LEU A 292 -23.53 -29.83 24.14
CA LEU A 292 -23.00 -31.20 24.03
C LEU A 292 -22.83 -31.91 25.40
N GLY A 293 -22.93 -31.17 26.51
CA GLY A 293 -22.64 -31.70 27.86
C GLY A 293 -21.16 -31.98 28.11
N GLN A 294 -20.26 -31.41 27.32
CA GLN A 294 -18.82 -31.58 27.47
C GLN A 294 -18.28 -30.60 28.52
N SER A 295 -17.64 -31.11 29.58
CA SER A 295 -16.89 -30.27 30.52
C SER A 295 -15.65 -29.66 29.87
N TYR A 296 -15.29 -28.45 30.26
CA TYR A 296 -14.14 -27.70 29.74
C TYR A 296 -13.38 -26.94 30.85
N SER A 297 -12.11 -26.60 30.62
CA SER A 297 -11.22 -26.02 31.65
C SER A 297 -11.12 -24.50 31.67
N ASP A 298 -11.30 -23.84 30.52
CA ASP A 298 -11.07 -22.40 30.34
C ASP A 298 -12.32 -21.76 29.71
N SER A 299 -12.69 -20.53 30.10
CA SER A 299 -13.90 -19.87 29.58
C SER A 299 -13.62 -18.99 28.37
N ALA A 300 -14.67 -18.73 27.58
CA ALA A 300 -14.58 -17.80 26.46
C ALA A 300 -14.12 -16.40 26.91
N ALA A 301 -14.60 -15.95 28.09
CA ALA A 301 -14.20 -14.68 28.69
C ALA A 301 -12.71 -14.63 29.03
N SER A 302 -12.15 -15.68 29.67
CA SER A 302 -10.73 -15.70 30.02
C SER A 302 -9.83 -15.71 28.78
N LEU A 303 -10.22 -16.48 27.75
CA LEU A 303 -9.46 -16.58 26.51
C LEU A 303 -9.56 -15.30 25.66
N PHE A 304 -10.70 -14.61 25.70
CA PHE A 304 -10.87 -13.31 25.07
C PHE A 304 -10.09 -12.20 25.78
N HIS A 305 -10.07 -12.20 27.12
CA HIS A 305 -9.23 -11.29 27.91
C HIS A 305 -7.75 -11.48 27.56
N GLU A 306 -7.27 -12.73 27.51
CA GLU A 306 -5.90 -13.03 27.08
C GLU A 306 -5.58 -12.50 25.67
N PHE A 307 -6.51 -12.66 24.72
CA PHE A 307 -6.38 -12.07 23.38
C PHE A 307 -6.30 -10.54 23.44
N CYS A 308 -7.18 -9.87 24.19
CA CYS A 308 -7.26 -8.41 24.30
C CYS A 308 -6.00 -7.80 24.95
N VAL A 309 -5.50 -8.43 26.02
CA VAL A 309 -4.23 -8.07 26.68
C VAL A 309 -3.05 -8.21 25.70
N ARG A 310 -2.96 -9.32 24.96
CA ARG A 310 -1.91 -9.52 23.94
C ARG A 310 -2.05 -8.55 22.74
N SER A 311 -3.27 -8.11 22.45
CA SER A 311 -3.60 -7.13 21.42
C SER A 311 -3.49 -5.66 21.87
N GLN A 312 -3.09 -5.41 23.12
CA GLN A 312 -2.97 -4.08 23.74
C GLN A 312 -4.27 -3.26 23.65
N MET A 313 -5.40 -3.91 23.92
CA MET A 313 -6.71 -3.28 23.96
C MET A 313 -6.95 -2.68 25.34
N THR A 314 -7.68 -1.57 25.43
CA THR A 314 -8.07 -1.03 26.74
C THR A 314 -9.20 -1.86 27.34
N ALA A 315 -9.38 -1.83 28.66
CA ALA A 315 -10.48 -2.52 29.32
C ALA A 315 -11.87 -2.11 28.77
N SER A 316 -12.02 -0.85 28.34
CA SER A 316 -13.24 -0.38 27.67
C SER A 316 -13.37 -0.92 26.24
N GLU A 317 -12.27 -1.05 25.47
CA GLU A 317 -12.30 -1.68 24.15
C GLU A 317 -12.64 -3.17 24.25
N GLU A 318 -12.12 -3.86 25.26
CA GLU A 318 -12.38 -5.27 25.56
C GLU A 318 -13.84 -5.50 25.96
N GLU A 319 -14.34 -4.79 26.97
CA GLU A 319 -15.71 -4.94 27.47
C GLU A 319 -16.74 -4.65 26.36
N GLU A 320 -16.58 -3.55 25.62
CA GLU A 320 -17.42 -3.20 24.47
C GLU A 320 -17.54 -4.35 23.46
N ARG A 321 -16.40 -4.96 23.10
CA ARG A 321 -16.34 -6.02 22.10
C ARG A 321 -16.78 -7.37 22.63
N TYR A 322 -16.47 -7.72 23.87
CA TYR A 322 -16.95 -8.96 24.48
C TYR A 322 -18.48 -8.93 24.64
N GLN A 323 -19.03 -7.78 25.08
CA GLN A 323 -20.48 -7.56 25.12
C GLN A 323 -21.13 -7.61 23.74
N TRP A 324 -20.49 -7.05 22.72
CA TRP A 324 -20.95 -7.16 21.33
C TRP A 324 -20.95 -8.62 20.85
N CYS A 325 -19.85 -9.35 21.08
CA CYS A 325 -19.73 -10.76 20.68
C CYS A 325 -20.76 -11.64 21.42
N ASN A 326 -20.97 -11.42 22.72
CA ASN A 326 -21.90 -12.20 23.52
C ASN A 326 -23.37 -11.94 23.19
N LYS A 327 -23.71 -10.76 22.64
CA LYS A 327 -25.06 -10.44 22.13
C LYS A 327 -25.36 -11.08 20.78
N THR A 328 -24.33 -11.44 20.02
CA THR A 328 -24.45 -12.16 18.75
C THR A 328 -24.59 -13.67 19.02
N ASN A 329 -25.24 -14.39 18.12
CA ASN A 329 -25.42 -15.83 18.22
C ASN A 329 -24.83 -16.51 16.98
N SER A 330 -23.62 -17.04 17.13
CA SER A 330 -22.89 -17.78 16.09
C SER A 330 -22.78 -19.25 16.49
N ASP A 331 -22.90 -20.16 15.53
CA ASP A 331 -22.40 -21.53 15.68
C ASP A 331 -20.87 -21.58 15.46
N PRO A 332 -20.16 -22.58 16.01
CA PRO A 332 -18.72 -22.74 15.82
C PRO A 332 -18.29 -22.84 14.36
N SER A 333 -17.10 -22.35 14.03
CA SER A 333 -16.54 -22.52 12.68
C SER A 333 -16.18 -23.98 12.33
N CYS A 334 -15.78 -24.76 13.32
CA CYS A 334 -15.54 -26.20 13.18
C CYS A 334 -16.90 -26.95 13.17
N PRO A 335 -17.19 -27.82 12.19
CA PRO A 335 -18.41 -28.61 12.21
C PRO A 335 -18.43 -29.60 13.41
N PRO A 336 -19.62 -30.06 13.85
CA PRO A 336 -19.79 -30.98 14.98
C PRO A 336 -18.79 -32.16 15.03
N ASP A 337 -18.58 -32.83 13.91
CA ASP A 337 -17.67 -33.99 13.83
C ASP A 337 -16.20 -33.61 14.01
N ALA A 338 -15.81 -32.40 13.59
CA ALA A 338 -14.46 -31.88 13.79
C ALA A 338 -14.22 -31.47 15.25
N ILE A 339 -15.21 -30.84 15.91
CA ILE A 339 -15.14 -30.56 17.35
C ILE A 339 -15.07 -31.87 18.15
N ALA A 340 -15.92 -32.84 17.80
CA ALA A 340 -15.87 -34.17 18.42
C ALA A 340 -14.51 -34.86 18.17
N ALA A 341 -13.90 -34.71 16.99
CA ALA A 341 -12.56 -35.22 16.71
C ALA A 341 -11.47 -34.50 17.54
N CYS A 342 -11.56 -33.18 17.74
CA CYS A 342 -10.69 -32.43 18.65
C CYS A 342 -10.80 -32.93 20.10
N ILE A 343 -12.02 -33.14 20.60
CA ILE A 343 -12.27 -33.69 21.93
C ILE A 343 -11.69 -35.11 22.07
N ARG A 344 -11.97 -36.00 21.10
CA ARG A 344 -11.42 -37.37 21.07
C ARG A 344 -9.89 -37.36 21.05
N GLY A 345 -9.30 -36.51 20.20
CA GLY A 345 -7.84 -36.38 20.05
C GLY A 345 -7.15 -35.85 21.30
N TRP A 346 -7.72 -34.80 21.92
CA TRP A 346 -7.21 -34.27 23.19
C TRP A 346 -7.33 -35.30 24.33
N TYR A 347 -8.51 -35.92 24.51
CA TYR A 347 -8.73 -36.91 25.56
C TYR A 347 -7.85 -38.15 25.39
N TRP A 348 -7.61 -38.58 24.15
CA TRP A 348 -6.65 -39.63 23.86
C TRP A 348 -5.22 -39.25 24.26
N ASN A 349 -4.75 -38.06 23.88
CA ASN A 349 -3.37 -37.64 24.13
C ASN A 349 -3.07 -37.29 25.60
N GLU A 350 -4.01 -36.63 26.29
CA GLU A 350 -3.81 -36.09 27.65
C GLU A 350 -4.35 -37.00 28.77
N VAL A 351 -5.28 -37.91 28.47
CA VAL A 351 -5.90 -38.78 29.49
C VAL A 351 -5.61 -40.25 29.22
N ILE A 352 -5.96 -40.79 28.05
CA ILE A 352 -5.85 -42.25 27.80
C ILE A 352 -4.39 -42.68 27.57
N LYS A 353 -3.63 -41.97 26.73
CA LYS A 353 -2.23 -42.28 26.41
C LYS A 353 -1.31 -42.21 27.66
N PRO A 354 -1.46 -41.25 28.58
CA PRO A 354 -0.72 -41.23 29.85
C PRO A 354 -1.20 -42.30 30.84
N GLN A 355 -2.50 -42.59 30.93
CA GLN A 355 -3.01 -43.68 31.77
C GLN A 355 -2.52 -45.07 31.32
N LYS A 356 -2.36 -45.29 30.00
CA LYS A 356 -1.73 -46.50 29.45
C LYS A 356 -0.24 -46.61 29.78
N ARG A 357 0.49 -45.49 29.92
CA ARG A 357 1.88 -45.49 30.44
C ARG A 357 1.98 -45.76 31.95
N ASN A 358 0.96 -45.41 32.73
CA ASN A 358 0.97 -45.51 34.20
C ASN A 358 0.17 -46.70 34.80
N GLY A 359 -0.30 -47.64 33.98
CA GLY A 359 -0.75 -48.96 34.44
C GLY A 359 -1.98 -48.98 35.36
N LYS A 360 -2.94 -48.05 35.21
CA LYS A 360 -4.12 -47.99 36.08
C LYS A 360 -5.47 -47.88 35.35
N VAL A 361 -6.35 -48.79 35.76
CA VAL A 361 -7.83 -48.87 35.59
C VAL A 361 -8.36 -49.61 34.35
N LYS A 362 -9.33 -50.48 34.64
CA LYS A 362 -10.07 -51.38 33.75
C LYS A 362 -11.31 -50.66 33.18
N PHE A 363 -11.78 -51.07 32.00
CA PHE A 363 -13.16 -50.81 31.58
C PHE A 363 -14.01 -52.07 31.70
N ASP A 364 -15.23 -51.89 32.19
CA ASP A 364 -16.21 -52.94 32.45
C ASP A 364 -17.14 -53.06 31.22
N SER A 365 -17.31 -54.28 30.71
CA SER A 365 -17.93 -54.52 29.39
C SER A 365 -19.33 -55.11 29.49
N GLY A 366 -20.34 -54.25 29.36
CA GLY A 366 -21.76 -54.60 29.38
C GLY A 366 -22.24 -55.34 28.11
N HIS A 367 -22.19 -56.67 28.15
CA HIS A 367 -23.06 -57.64 27.44
C HIS A 367 -23.50 -57.35 25.98
N THR A 368 -23.07 -58.22 25.06
CA THR A 368 -24.06 -59.10 24.39
C THR A 368 -23.49 -60.50 24.07
N GLN A 369 -24.41 -61.48 24.11
CA GLN A 369 -24.28 -62.93 23.95
C GLN A 369 -23.74 -63.37 22.56
N LYS A 370 -23.28 -64.60 22.27
CA LYS A 370 -22.93 -65.86 22.99
C LYS A 370 -22.28 -66.81 21.94
N VAL A 371 -21.57 -67.84 22.40
CA VAL A 371 -21.55 -69.27 21.96
C VAL A 371 -20.14 -69.88 22.19
N LYS A 372 -20.08 -71.20 22.40
CA LYS A 372 -19.03 -71.90 23.15
C LYS A 372 -18.14 -72.82 22.29
N THR A 373 -16.87 -72.96 22.72
CA THR A 373 -16.03 -74.21 22.83
C THR A 373 -15.54 -74.95 21.57
N PRO A 374 -14.50 -75.84 21.66
CA PRO A 374 -13.39 -75.97 22.65
C PRO A 374 -11.99 -76.30 22.03
N SER A 375 -10.97 -76.56 22.90
CA SER A 375 -9.70 -77.33 22.66
C SER A 375 -8.64 -76.73 21.71
N SER A 376 -7.32 -76.95 21.82
CA SER A 376 -6.41 -77.50 22.87
C SER A 376 -4.94 -77.08 22.55
N PRO A 377 -3.98 -77.17 23.50
CA PRO A 377 -2.57 -76.72 23.34
C PRO A 377 -1.61 -77.88 22.98
N PRO A 378 -0.26 -77.73 23.00
CA PRO A 378 0.64 -76.66 22.50
C PRO A 378 1.73 -77.22 21.55
N SER A 379 2.57 -76.37 20.93
CA SER A 379 3.92 -76.81 20.51
C SER A 379 4.95 -75.67 20.48
N THR A 380 6.17 -76.00 20.90
CA THR A 380 7.31 -75.11 21.19
C THR A 380 8.29 -75.07 20.01
N GLN A 381 8.86 -73.88 19.71
CA GLN A 381 10.27 -73.64 19.31
C GLN A 381 10.42 -72.15 18.98
N GLN A 382 11.12 -71.37 19.82
CA GLN A 382 12.56 -71.06 19.67
C GLN A 382 12.92 -70.36 18.34
N ASN A 383 13.10 -69.04 18.40
CA ASN A 383 14.45 -68.48 18.31
C ASN A 383 14.51 -67.12 19.03
N GLN A 384 15.51 -66.97 19.91
CA GLN A 384 15.93 -65.68 20.44
C GLN A 384 17.03 -65.15 19.54
N GLU A 385 16.80 -64.04 18.85
CA GLU A 385 17.89 -63.18 18.42
C GLU A 385 18.01 -62.03 19.43
N ILE A 386 19.20 -61.94 20.03
CA ILE A 386 19.54 -60.89 20.98
C ILE A 386 19.88 -59.65 20.16
N TYR A 387 18.95 -58.69 20.10
CA TYR A 387 19.29 -57.34 19.65
C TYR A 387 20.06 -56.65 20.77
N GLU A 388 21.33 -56.31 20.50
CA GLU A 388 22.11 -55.45 21.37
C GLU A 388 21.38 -54.11 21.55
N GLN A 389 21.15 -53.71 22.80
CA GLN A 389 20.51 -52.44 23.10
C GLN A 389 21.47 -51.31 22.77
N VAL A 390 21.27 -50.67 21.61
CA VAL A 390 21.98 -49.45 21.23
C VAL A 390 21.71 -48.38 22.30
N PRO A 391 22.74 -47.76 22.91
CA PRO A 391 22.55 -46.74 23.94
C PRO A 391 21.65 -45.60 23.45
N GLU A 392 20.75 -45.10 24.30
CA GLU A 392 19.72 -44.13 23.91
C GLU A 392 20.28 -42.82 23.32
N GLN A 393 21.54 -42.47 23.63
CA GLN A 393 22.25 -41.32 23.07
C GLN A 393 22.57 -41.45 21.56
N LEU A 394 22.67 -42.67 21.04
CA LEU A 394 23.01 -42.96 19.63
C LEU A 394 21.80 -42.90 18.67
N ALA A 395 20.57 -42.76 19.18
CA ALA A 395 19.37 -42.77 18.35
C ALA A 395 19.31 -41.61 17.34
N ILE A 396 19.84 -40.43 17.70
CA ILE A 396 19.89 -39.25 16.82
C ILE A 396 20.92 -39.48 15.70
N GLU A 397 22.12 -39.96 16.03
CA GLU A 397 23.19 -40.25 15.04
C GLU A 397 22.73 -41.27 13.98
N HIS A 398 21.95 -42.29 14.37
CA HIS A 398 21.39 -43.25 13.44
C HIS A 398 20.24 -42.70 12.58
N ILE A 399 19.46 -41.75 13.11
CA ILE A 399 18.46 -41.01 12.31
C ILE A 399 19.18 -40.14 11.28
N ASP A 400 20.20 -39.39 11.70
CA ASP A 400 21.02 -38.56 10.80
C ASP A 400 21.68 -39.40 9.71
N ALA A 401 22.29 -40.55 10.05
CA ALA A 401 22.87 -41.49 9.09
C ALA A 401 21.84 -42.22 8.18
N ILE A 402 20.54 -42.08 8.43
CA ILE A 402 19.47 -42.48 7.48
C ILE A 402 19.11 -41.32 6.56
N LEU A 403 19.00 -40.10 7.09
CA LEU A 403 18.74 -38.88 6.32
C LEU A 403 19.87 -38.61 5.31
N ASP A 404 21.12 -38.79 5.71
CA ASP A 404 22.31 -38.55 4.87
C ASP A 404 22.43 -39.48 3.64
N LYS A 405 21.63 -40.56 3.59
CA LYS A 405 21.63 -41.51 2.47
C LYS A 405 20.80 -41.05 1.27
N ASN A 406 20.08 -39.93 1.35
CA ASN A 406 19.20 -39.41 0.29
C ASN A 406 18.28 -40.50 -0.31
N LEU A 407 17.65 -41.27 0.57
CA LEU A 407 16.68 -42.30 0.21
C LEU A 407 15.36 -41.67 -0.26
N ASP A 408 14.59 -42.36 -1.09
CA ASP A 408 13.20 -41.95 -1.34
C ASP A 408 12.35 -42.07 -0.07
N GLU A 409 11.21 -41.36 -0.01
CA GLU A 409 10.37 -41.31 1.20
C GLU A 409 10.01 -42.70 1.71
N ALA A 410 9.70 -43.66 0.84
CA ALA A 410 9.27 -45.00 1.23
C ALA A 410 10.44 -45.85 1.75
N GLN A 411 11.63 -45.69 1.17
CA GLN A 411 12.87 -46.32 1.65
C GLN A 411 13.32 -45.72 2.98
N GLN A 412 13.27 -44.38 3.12
CA GLN A 412 13.55 -43.69 4.38
C GLN A 412 12.59 -44.16 5.48
N ASP A 413 11.29 -44.26 5.19
CA ASP A 413 10.31 -44.74 6.15
C ASP A 413 10.56 -46.21 6.54
N LEU A 414 11.00 -47.05 5.60
CA LEU A 414 11.37 -48.44 5.86
C LEU A 414 12.60 -48.55 6.77
N GLU A 415 13.62 -47.72 6.57
CA GLU A 415 14.82 -47.67 7.42
C GLU A 415 14.49 -47.11 8.82
N LEU A 416 13.70 -46.04 8.94
CA LEU A 416 13.24 -45.52 10.24
C LEU A 416 12.38 -46.57 11.00
N ASN A 417 11.56 -47.36 10.29
CA ASN A 417 10.82 -48.49 10.87
C ASN A 417 11.73 -49.64 11.31
N LYS A 418 12.86 -49.89 10.63
CA LYS A 418 13.88 -50.88 11.05
C LYS A 418 14.62 -50.38 12.29
N LEU A 419 15.05 -49.12 12.30
CA LEU A 419 15.72 -48.49 13.43
C LEU A 419 14.85 -48.53 14.69
N ALA A 420 13.55 -48.26 14.56
CA ALA A 420 12.59 -48.35 15.66
C ALA A 420 12.41 -49.76 16.26
N LYS A 421 12.84 -50.83 15.58
CA LYS A 421 12.85 -52.20 16.15
C LYS A 421 14.11 -52.50 16.97
N GLN A 422 15.15 -51.67 16.86
CA GLN A 422 16.44 -51.85 17.55
C GLN A 422 16.45 -51.17 18.93
N PHE A 423 15.56 -50.21 19.19
CA PHE A 423 15.41 -49.56 20.48
C PHE A 423 14.20 -50.10 21.26
N SER A 424 14.38 -50.52 22.51
CA SER A 424 13.27 -51.02 23.35
C SER A 424 12.32 -49.93 23.84
N ASN A 425 12.77 -48.67 23.82
CA ASN A 425 12.10 -47.56 24.52
C ASN A 425 11.47 -46.53 23.57
N PHE A 426 11.71 -46.64 22.26
CA PHE A 426 11.16 -45.77 21.22
C PHE A 426 10.30 -46.59 20.26
N ASN A 427 9.10 -46.10 19.93
CA ASN A 427 8.30 -46.70 18.85
C ASN A 427 8.52 -45.99 17.50
N ALA A 428 8.12 -46.62 16.40
CA ALA A 428 8.33 -46.09 15.05
C ALA A 428 7.75 -44.69 14.80
N ARG A 429 6.67 -44.33 15.50
CA ARG A 429 6.11 -42.97 15.44
C ARG A 429 6.98 -41.97 16.21
N GLU A 430 7.56 -42.35 17.33
CA GLU A 430 8.48 -41.47 18.09
C GLU A 430 9.79 -41.23 17.31
N ILE A 431 10.34 -42.28 16.66
CA ILE A 431 11.49 -42.13 15.75
C ILE A 431 11.15 -41.20 14.56
N ARG A 432 9.98 -41.33 13.93
CA ARG A 432 9.53 -40.38 12.88
C ARG A 432 9.31 -38.96 13.41
N GLU A 433 8.73 -38.79 14.60
CA GLU A 433 8.53 -37.46 15.21
C GLU A 433 9.87 -36.77 15.56
N ILE A 434 10.94 -37.54 15.83
CA ILE A 434 12.31 -37.03 15.98
C ILE A 434 12.93 -36.74 14.60
N ALA A 435 12.82 -37.65 13.63
CA ALA A 435 13.33 -37.47 12.27
C ALA A 435 12.74 -36.21 11.60
N ASN A 436 11.42 -36.01 11.69
CA ASN A 436 10.76 -34.82 11.14
C ASN A 436 11.23 -33.51 11.81
N LYS A 437 11.59 -33.56 13.11
CA LYS A 437 12.20 -32.41 13.81
C LYS A 437 13.63 -32.15 13.36
N ARG A 438 14.40 -33.19 13.03
CA ARG A 438 15.76 -33.08 12.46
C ARG A 438 15.72 -32.59 11.01
N ILE A 439 14.77 -33.04 10.19
CA ILE A 439 14.52 -32.49 8.84
C ILE A 439 14.21 -30.99 8.94
N ALA A 440 13.22 -30.60 9.76
CA ALA A 440 12.87 -29.18 9.98
C ALA A 440 13.95 -28.37 10.73
N GLU A 441 15.04 -29.01 11.16
CA GLU A 441 16.25 -28.37 11.72
C GLU A 441 17.31 -28.18 10.64
N ARG A 442 17.60 -29.21 9.85
CA ARG A 442 18.44 -29.13 8.65
C ARG A 442 17.91 -28.11 7.64
N GLU A 443 16.62 -28.17 7.28
CA GLU A 443 15.96 -27.19 6.42
C GLU A 443 16.13 -25.74 6.92
N ARG A 444 16.18 -25.55 8.24
CA ARG A 444 16.37 -24.23 8.87
C ARG A 444 17.83 -23.79 8.80
N GLU A 445 18.76 -24.70 9.00
CA GLU A 445 20.21 -24.47 8.87
C GLU A 445 20.58 -24.15 7.42
N ASP A 446 20.04 -24.89 6.46
CA ASP A 446 20.18 -24.64 5.01
C ASP A 446 19.63 -23.24 4.64
N ASN A 447 18.40 -22.93 5.07
CA ASN A 447 17.80 -21.61 4.90
C ASN A 447 18.65 -20.48 5.53
N ILE A 448 19.25 -20.71 6.70
CA ILE A 448 20.12 -19.75 7.38
C ILE A 448 21.43 -19.55 6.59
N SER A 449 22.00 -20.62 6.02
CA SER A 449 23.21 -20.60 5.19
C SER A 449 23.01 -19.85 3.86
N GLU A 450 21.88 -20.09 3.19
CA GLU A 450 21.49 -19.36 1.97
C GLU A 450 21.30 -17.86 2.27
N ARG A 451 20.52 -17.53 3.32
CA ARG A 451 20.28 -16.14 3.77
C ARG A 451 21.57 -15.44 4.20
N PHE A 452 22.51 -16.14 4.83
CA PHE A 452 23.84 -15.61 5.14
C PHE A 452 24.58 -15.22 3.87
N THR A 453 24.60 -16.11 2.88
CA THR A 453 25.28 -15.90 1.59
C THR A 453 24.67 -14.73 0.82
N GLU A 454 23.34 -14.62 0.80
CA GLU A 454 22.65 -13.47 0.21
C GLU A 454 22.91 -12.15 0.94
N LEU A 455 22.87 -12.16 2.27
CA LEU A 455 23.14 -11.01 3.11
C LEU A 455 24.57 -10.48 2.88
N GLU A 456 25.57 -11.37 2.83
CA GLU A 456 26.95 -10.98 2.50
C GLU A 456 27.06 -10.32 1.13
N GLN A 457 26.37 -10.85 0.11
CA GLN A 457 26.34 -10.22 -1.21
C GLN A 457 25.67 -8.83 -1.21
N ILE A 458 24.69 -8.59 -0.34
CA ILE A 458 24.07 -7.28 -0.15
C ILE A 458 25.07 -6.35 0.54
N GLN A 459 25.63 -6.76 1.68
CA GLN A 459 26.53 -5.94 2.49
C GLN A 459 27.82 -5.59 1.74
N ALA A 460 28.39 -6.52 0.97
CA ALA A 460 29.54 -6.24 0.12
C ALA A 460 29.24 -5.11 -0.89
N LYS A 461 28.03 -5.08 -1.47
CA LYS A 461 27.61 -4.03 -2.43
C LYS A 461 27.25 -2.71 -1.73
N GLU A 462 26.66 -2.74 -0.54
CA GLU A 462 26.36 -1.54 0.26
C GLU A 462 27.63 -0.85 0.78
N ASN A 463 28.64 -1.62 1.17
CA ASN A 463 29.88 -1.10 1.77
C ASN A 463 30.94 -0.70 0.72
N HIS A 464 30.83 -1.15 -0.55
CA HIS A 464 31.82 -0.87 -1.60
C HIS A 464 31.82 0.60 -2.05
N GLU A 465 32.83 1.38 -1.65
CA GLU A 465 33.04 2.76 -2.09
C GLU A 465 33.90 2.82 -3.36
N TYR A 466 33.27 2.89 -4.54
CA TYR A 466 33.99 2.93 -5.82
C TYR A 466 34.73 4.27 -6.02
N VAL A 467 36.06 4.25 -6.11
CA VAL A 467 36.89 5.44 -6.36
C VAL A 467 37.20 5.57 -7.87
N PRO A 468 36.53 6.48 -8.61
CA PRO A 468 36.52 6.42 -10.07
C PRO A 468 37.68 7.18 -10.74
N PHE A 469 38.55 7.85 -9.99
CA PHE A 469 39.44 8.88 -10.58
C PHE A 469 40.53 8.30 -11.47
N ALA A 470 41.07 7.13 -11.14
CA ALA A 470 41.99 6.38 -11.99
C ALA A 470 41.33 5.89 -13.29
N ASP A 471 40.02 5.68 -13.27
CA ASP A 471 39.23 5.20 -14.41
C ASP A 471 38.77 6.38 -15.30
N LEU A 472 38.27 7.45 -14.70
CA LEU A 472 37.85 8.68 -15.40
C LEU A 472 39.02 9.40 -16.08
N PHE A 473 40.19 9.40 -15.44
CA PHE A 473 41.37 10.16 -15.86
C PHE A 473 42.60 9.25 -16.00
N TYR A 474 42.42 8.07 -16.62
CA TYR A 474 43.46 7.05 -16.77
C TYR A 474 44.75 7.54 -17.46
N ASP A 475 44.68 8.60 -18.26
CA ASP A 475 45.83 9.23 -18.92
C ASP A 475 46.19 10.61 -18.32
N SER A 476 45.67 10.95 -17.13
CA SER A 476 45.97 12.22 -16.45
C SER A 476 46.14 12.05 -14.93
N PRO A 477 47.25 11.43 -14.46
CA PRO A 477 47.50 11.18 -13.03
C PRO A 477 47.55 12.44 -12.17
N SER A 478 47.87 13.60 -12.75
CA SER A 478 47.85 14.90 -12.04
C SER A 478 46.43 15.39 -11.77
N THR A 479 45.48 15.07 -12.64
CA THR A 479 44.05 15.34 -12.43
C THR A 479 43.51 14.37 -11.38
N GLN A 480 43.75 13.06 -11.57
CA GLN A 480 43.35 12.00 -10.62
C GLN A 480 43.67 12.40 -9.17
N LYS A 481 44.95 12.72 -8.90
CA LYS A 481 45.42 13.10 -7.55
C LYS A 481 44.74 14.32 -6.96
N LYS A 482 44.28 15.28 -7.78
CA LYS A 482 43.54 16.47 -7.29
C LYS A 482 42.13 16.11 -6.82
N PHE A 483 41.43 15.24 -7.56
CA PHE A 483 40.10 14.76 -7.18
C PHE A 483 40.17 13.81 -5.96
N GLU A 484 41.17 12.91 -5.91
CA GLU A 484 41.45 12.10 -4.72
C GLU A 484 41.73 12.97 -3.49
N HIS A 485 42.56 14.00 -3.64
CA HIS A 485 42.89 14.93 -2.56
C HIS A 485 41.66 15.74 -2.10
N LEU A 486 40.77 16.14 -3.02
CA LEU A 486 39.49 16.77 -2.70
C LEU A 486 38.60 15.86 -1.85
N CYS A 487 38.42 14.58 -2.22
CA CYS A 487 37.64 13.61 -1.44
C CYS A 487 38.26 13.32 -0.06
N ARG A 488 39.60 13.22 0.00
CA ARG A 488 40.34 13.00 1.25
C ARG A 488 40.19 14.17 2.23
N VAL A 489 40.16 15.41 1.71
CA VAL A 489 39.95 16.64 2.50
C VAL A 489 38.48 16.81 2.91
N ASN A 490 37.55 16.70 1.96
CA ASN A 490 36.12 16.81 2.22
C ASN A 490 35.46 15.43 2.18
N GLN A 491 35.62 14.68 3.26
CA GLN A 491 35.12 13.30 3.40
C GLN A 491 33.60 13.14 3.25
N LYS A 492 32.81 14.23 3.28
CA LYS A 492 31.37 14.21 2.97
C LYS A 492 31.10 13.93 1.49
N ILE A 493 32.08 14.18 0.63
CA ILE A 493 32.04 13.79 -0.77
C ILE A 493 32.18 12.27 -0.87
N GLN A 494 31.34 11.64 -1.68
CA GLN A 494 31.47 10.22 -2.02
C GLN A 494 32.13 10.10 -3.40
N PRO A 495 33.30 9.45 -3.53
CA PRO A 495 34.04 9.37 -4.79
C PRO A 495 33.20 8.87 -5.97
N GLN A 496 32.36 7.86 -5.76
CA GLN A 496 31.55 7.23 -6.81
C GLN A 496 30.59 8.21 -7.50
N TYR A 497 30.11 9.26 -6.82
CA TYR A 497 29.23 10.25 -7.44
C TYR A 497 29.89 11.02 -8.57
N PHE A 498 31.23 11.07 -8.65
CA PHE A 498 31.91 11.69 -9.79
C PHE A 498 31.72 10.94 -11.11
N LEU A 499 31.25 9.69 -11.10
CA LEU A 499 30.81 9.01 -12.33
C LEU A 499 29.68 9.77 -13.04
N SER A 500 28.90 10.58 -12.32
CA SER A 500 27.87 11.45 -12.91
C SER A 500 28.42 12.50 -13.89
N ILE A 501 29.74 12.76 -13.93
CA ILE A 501 30.38 13.68 -14.88
C ILE A 501 30.11 13.31 -16.35
N PHE A 502 29.83 12.03 -16.63
CA PHE A 502 29.55 11.61 -18.00
C PHE A 502 28.29 12.27 -18.58
N SER A 503 27.25 12.55 -17.80
CA SER A 503 26.02 13.19 -18.29
C SER A 503 26.22 14.66 -18.74
N PRO A 504 26.77 15.59 -17.92
CA PRO A 504 27.11 16.95 -18.36
C PRO A 504 28.25 16.99 -19.40
N PHE A 505 29.20 16.05 -19.38
CA PHE A 505 30.20 15.97 -20.45
C PHE A 505 29.56 15.53 -21.78
N SER A 506 28.66 14.54 -21.74
CA SER A 506 27.94 14.02 -22.90
C SER A 506 27.05 15.05 -23.58
N SER A 507 26.35 15.91 -22.82
CA SER A 507 25.53 16.97 -23.42
C SER A 507 26.37 18.01 -24.15
N VAL A 508 27.58 18.29 -23.64
CA VAL A 508 28.52 19.26 -24.23
C VAL A 508 29.27 18.69 -25.45
N MET A 509 29.63 17.40 -25.41
CA MET A 509 30.13 16.66 -26.58
C MET A 509 29.06 16.58 -27.66
N GLY A 510 27.84 16.16 -27.28
CA GLY A 510 26.67 16.16 -28.14
C GLY A 510 26.78 15.24 -29.37
N ILE A 511 26.08 15.59 -30.44
CA ILE A 511 26.14 14.94 -31.77
C ILE A 511 27.50 15.09 -32.47
N LYS A 512 28.48 15.76 -31.86
CA LYS A 512 29.83 15.90 -32.42
C LYS A 512 30.68 14.66 -32.14
N GLY A 513 30.37 13.92 -31.08
CA GLY A 513 30.97 12.61 -30.81
C GLY A 513 30.08 11.47 -31.30
N SER A 514 30.66 10.49 -31.98
CA SER A 514 30.03 9.18 -32.21
C SER A 514 31.07 8.08 -32.19
N CYS A 515 30.64 6.86 -31.89
CA CYS A 515 31.41 5.64 -32.13
C CYS A 515 30.61 4.75 -33.07
N ASP A 516 31.17 4.36 -34.22
CA ASP A 516 30.63 3.27 -35.02
C ASP A 516 31.24 1.94 -34.57
N VAL A 517 30.38 0.95 -34.35
CA VAL A 517 30.79 -0.40 -33.94
C VAL A 517 30.22 -1.39 -34.96
N PRO A 518 31.05 -2.23 -35.61
CA PRO A 518 30.58 -3.24 -36.56
C PRO A 518 29.43 -4.09 -35.98
N VAL A 519 28.44 -4.39 -36.82
CA VAL A 519 27.20 -5.12 -36.48
C VAL A 519 26.24 -4.37 -35.53
N LEU A 520 26.73 -3.61 -34.56
CA LEU A 520 25.91 -2.88 -33.59
C LEU A 520 25.48 -1.48 -34.06
N GLY A 521 26.23 -0.89 -35.01
CA GLY A 521 25.97 0.42 -35.61
C GLY A 521 26.54 1.59 -34.81
N LYS A 522 25.96 2.77 -35.05
CA LYS A 522 26.48 4.06 -34.59
C LYS A 522 25.87 4.49 -33.25
N PHE A 523 26.73 4.81 -32.28
CA PHE A 523 26.38 5.25 -30.94
C PHE A 523 26.78 6.70 -30.70
N ARG A 524 25.95 7.43 -29.94
CA ARG A 524 26.28 8.72 -29.32
C ARG A 524 26.63 8.52 -27.85
N GLY A 525 27.31 9.49 -27.24
CA GLY A 525 27.79 9.35 -25.86
C GLY A 525 26.73 9.55 -24.77
N ASN A 526 25.53 10.01 -25.10
CA ASN A 526 24.52 10.41 -24.11
C ASN A 526 24.17 9.32 -23.11
N ILE A 527 24.20 9.66 -21.82
CA ILE A 527 24.03 8.71 -20.73
C ILE A 527 23.26 9.37 -19.59
N ASN A 528 22.32 8.63 -19.00
CA ASN A 528 21.56 9.10 -17.85
C ASN A 528 22.14 8.49 -16.57
N ILE A 529 22.38 9.33 -15.56
CA ILE A 529 22.98 8.92 -14.29
C ILE A 529 22.19 9.48 -13.12
N SER A 530 21.90 8.62 -12.13
CA SER A 530 21.24 8.98 -10.88
C SER A 530 22.13 8.75 -9.67
N MET A 531 22.20 9.75 -8.79
CA MET A 531 22.81 9.66 -7.46
C MET A 531 21.75 9.27 -6.42
N VAL A 532 21.86 8.08 -5.82
CA VAL A 532 20.93 7.59 -4.80
C VAL A 532 21.54 7.75 -3.40
N GLY A 533 20.86 8.45 -2.51
CA GLY A 533 21.29 8.53 -1.10
C GLY A 533 20.45 9.46 -0.26
N GLU A 534 20.51 9.34 1.08
CA GLU A 534 19.76 10.23 1.98
C GLU A 534 20.21 11.71 1.84
N SER A 535 19.46 12.63 2.45
CA SER A 535 19.87 14.03 2.55
C SER A 535 21.14 14.17 3.39
N GLY A 536 22.02 15.09 3.02
CA GLY A 536 23.32 15.31 3.69
C GLY A 536 24.48 14.43 3.21
N ASN A 537 24.25 13.37 2.42
CA ASN A 537 25.29 12.48 1.87
C ASN A 537 26.18 13.09 0.75
N GLY A 538 26.27 14.42 0.66
CA GLY A 538 27.20 15.08 -0.28
C GLY A 538 26.78 15.15 -1.76
N LYS A 539 25.62 14.60 -2.15
CA LYS A 539 25.10 14.64 -3.55
C LYS A 539 25.22 16.05 -4.17
N SER A 540 24.59 17.05 -3.55
CA SER A 540 24.58 18.43 -4.02
C SER A 540 25.97 19.10 -4.07
N ILE A 541 26.92 18.64 -3.26
CA ILE A 541 28.32 19.13 -3.29
C ILE A 541 28.97 18.69 -4.61
N VAL A 542 28.79 17.42 -4.99
CA VAL A 542 29.31 16.88 -6.25
C VAL A 542 28.56 17.47 -7.45
N SER A 543 27.23 17.62 -7.36
CA SER A 543 26.45 18.32 -8.39
C SER A 543 26.95 19.75 -8.62
N GLY A 544 27.22 20.54 -7.57
CA GLY A 544 27.80 21.88 -7.72
C GLY A 544 29.16 21.85 -8.45
N ILE A 545 30.09 21.00 -8.00
CA ILE A 545 31.41 20.84 -8.63
C ILE A 545 31.31 20.48 -10.13
N LEU A 546 30.31 19.70 -10.53
CA LEU A 546 30.15 19.22 -11.90
C LEU A 546 29.23 20.08 -12.78
N LEU A 547 28.34 20.89 -12.20
CA LEU A 547 27.34 21.67 -12.93
C LEU A 547 27.60 23.19 -12.89
N ASP A 548 28.18 23.75 -11.82
CA ASP A 548 28.56 25.17 -11.77
C ASP A 548 29.49 25.57 -12.95
N PRO A 549 30.46 24.73 -13.38
CA PRO A 549 31.22 24.96 -14.61
C PRO A 549 30.37 25.06 -15.88
N LEU A 550 29.28 24.28 -15.96
CA LEU A 550 28.37 24.26 -17.10
C LEU A 550 27.42 25.48 -17.08
N TYR A 551 26.89 25.84 -15.90
CA TYR A 551 26.12 27.08 -15.72
C TYR A 551 26.96 28.33 -16.03
N ARG A 552 28.26 28.34 -15.68
CA ARG A 552 29.21 29.38 -16.08
C ARG A 552 29.32 29.49 -17.60
N LEU A 553 29.52 28.37 -18.31
CA LEU A 553 29.57 28.36 -19.79
C LEU A 553 28.24 28.80 -20.43
N GLN A 554 27.10 28.43 -19.84
CA GLN A 554 25.78 28.88 -20.28
C GLN A 554 25.62 30.40 -20.13
N ASN A 555 26.01 30.96 -18.98
CA ASN A 555 25.97 32.40 -18.74
C ASN A 555 26.91 33.18 -19.67
N GLU A 556 28.11 32.67 -19.93
CA GLU A 556 29.06 33.26 -20.91
C GLU A 556 28.46 33.28 -22.34
N ARG A 557 27.71 32.23 -22.74
CA ARG A 557 27.00 32.18 -24.02
C ARG A 557 25.83 33.18 -24.09
N LEU A 558 24.99 33.23 -23.07
CA LEU A 558 23.86 34.17 -22.96
C LEU A 558 24.33 35.63 -23.02
N GLN A 559 25.39 35.98 -22.29
CA GLN A 559 25.98 37.33 -22.33
C GLN A 559 26.48 37.69 -23.73
N LYS A 560 27.11 36.74 -24.44
CA LYS A 560 27.58 36.94 -25.82
C LYS A 560 26.42 37.05 -26.81
N TYR A 561 25.34 36.27 -26.65
CA TYR A 561 24.09 36.44 -27.42
C TYR A 561 23.52 37.85 -27.23
N GLN A 562 23.33 38.29 -25.98
CA GLN A 562 22.81 39.62 -25.65
C GLN A 562 23.71 40.77 -26.14
N GLN A 563 25.02 40.55 -26.24
CA GLN A 563 25.94 41.52 -26.85
C GLN A 563 25.72 41.59 -28.37
N GLN A 564 25.63 40.45 -29.06
CA GLN A 564 25.40 40.36 -30.51
C GLN A 564 24.02 40.90 -30.90
N GLU A 565 22.97 40.62 -30.11
CA GLU A 565 21.62 41.15 -30.35
C GLU A 565 21.55 42.68 -30.15
N ARG A 566 22.29 43.23 -29.17
CA ARG A 566 22.42 44.71 -29.04
C ARG A 566 23.13 45.34 -30.23
N GLN A 567 24.20 44.72 -30.74
CA GLN A 567 24.90 45.21 -31.94
C GLN A 567 24.00 45.16 -33.18
N TYR A 568 23.24 44.07 -33.35
CA TYR A 568 22.24 43.95 -34.42
C TYR A 568 21.16 45.04 -34.32
N ASN A 569 20.56 45.22 -33.15
CA ASN A 569 19.51 46.23 -32.94
C ASN A 569 20.03 47.66 -33.18
N GLN A 570 21.26 47.97 -32.76
CA GLN A 570 21.92 49.25 -33.06
C GLN A 570 22.17 49.45 -34.55
N ALA A 571 22.59 48.41 -35.28
CA ALA A 571 22.78 48.49 -36.73
C ALA A 571 21.45 48.72 -37.47
N VAL A 572 20.37 48.04 -37.05
CA VAL A 572 19.03 48.28 -37.58
C VAL A 572 18.55 49.70 -37.29
N GLU A 573 18.73 50.22 -36.06
CA GLU A 573 18.36 51.58 -35.70
C GLU A 573 19.14 52.64 -36.51
N GLN A 574 20.43 52.42 -36.76
CA GLN A 574 21.25 53.29 -37.61
C GLN A 574 20.78 53.26 -39.07
N TRP A 575 20.44 52.08 -39.60
CA TRP A 575 19.87 51.92 -40.95
C TRP A 575 18.49 52.60 -41.07
N GLU A 576 17.64 52.52 -40.05
CA GLU A 576 16.32 53.17 -40.02
C GLU A 576 16.43 54.72 -39.93
N LYS A 577 17.55 55.26 -39.46
CA LYS A 577 17.83 56.71 -39.44
C LYS A 577 18.39 57.28 -40.76
N GLN A 578 18.85 56.44 -41.68
CA GLN A 578 19.34 56.88 -43.00
C GLN A 578 18.19 57.31 -43.92
N HIS A 579 18.45 58.27 -44.81
CA HIS A 579 17.49 58.71 -45.84
C HIS A 579 17.17 57.55 -46.79
N LEU A 580 15.93 57.47 -47.31
CA LEU A 580 15.48 56.33 -48.13
C LEU A 580 16.38 56.07 -49.34
N ASP A 581 16.87 57.13 -49.99
CA ASP A 581 17.74 57.05 -51.17
C ASP A 581 19.21 56.70 -50.84
N GLU A 582 19.59 56.73 -49.55
CA GLU A 582 20.94 56.44 -49.05
C GLU A 582 21.02 55.09 -48.32
N ARG A 583 19.88 54.42 -48.08
CA ARG A 583 19.82 53.14 -47.37
C ARG A 583 20.42 52.01 -48.20
N GLY A 584 21.45 51.36 -47.64
CA GLY A 584 21.94 50.07 -48.11
C GLY A 584 20.95 48.92 -47.83
N PRO A 585 21.35 47.64 -48.00
CA PRO A 585 20.54 46.51 -47.55
C PRO A 585 20.32 46.56 -46.03
N LYS A 586 19.13 46.16 -45.56
CA LYS A 586 18.83 46.10 -44.12
C LYS A 586 19.76 45.07 -43.44
N PRO A 587 20.43 45.41 -42.31
CA PRO A 587 21.24 44.48 -41.54
C PRO A 587 20.48 43.18 -41.23
N ARG A 588 21.10 42.03 -41.43
CA ARG A 588 20.45 40.71 -41.24
C ARG A 588 20.87 40.07 -39.92
N LYS A 589 19.94 39.38 -39.23
CA LYS A 589 20.18 38.86 -37.87
C LYS A 589 21.32 37.84 -37.81
N ASP A 590 21.50 37.08 -38.88
CA ASP A 590 22.56 36.08 -39.10
C ASP A 590 23.96 36.68 -39.35
N GLU A 591 24.06 37.95 -39.76
CA GLU A 591 25.35 38.64 -39.93
C GLU A 591 25.97 39.06 -38.58
N TYR A 592 25.13 39.23 -37.55
CA TYR A 592 25.54 39.73 -36.23
C TYR A 592 25.50 38.65 -35.15
N ILE A 593 24.51 37.75 -35.19
CA ILE A 593 24.27 36.74 -34.16
C ILE A 593 24.80 35.38 -34.62
N THR A 594 26.01 35.06 -34.16
CA THR A 594 26.73 33.81 -34.47
C THR A 594 26.53 32.71 -33.41
N ILE A 595 26.07 33.07 -32.21
CA ILE A 595 25.72 32.14 -31.13
C ILE A 595 24.23 32.27 -30.90
N ARG A 596 23.51 31.15 -30.74
CA ARG A 596 22.10 31.15 -30.30
C ARG A 596 22.00 31.08 -28.78
N ASP A 597 20.93 31.65 -28.24
CA ASP A 597 20.56 31.57 -26.82
C ASP A 597 19.96 30.21 -26.42
N GLY A 598 20.54 29.13 -26.92
CA GLY A 598 20.17 27.78 -26.54
C GLY A 598 20.87 27.38 -25.25
N PHE A 599 20.10 26.99 -24.24
CA PHE A 599 20.64 26.49 -22.98
C PHE A 599 21.44 25.19 -23.19
N LEU A 600 22.53 25.05 -22.43
CA LEU A 600 23.33 23.83 -22.28
C LEU A 600 22.70 22.89 -21.25
N VAL A 601 22.03 23.46 -20.24
CA VAL A 601 21.38 22.76 -19.14
C VAL A 601 20.03 23.41 -18.80
N ILE A 602 19.01 22.57 -18.59
CA ILE A 602 17.69 22.96 -18.11
C ILE A 602 17.34 22.22 -16.82
N ASN A 603 16.61 22.90 -15.94
CA ASN A 603 16.21 22.43 -14.60
C ASN A 603 14.70 22.15 -14.48
N GLU A 604 13.94 22.33 -15.56
CA GLU A 604 12.48 22.12 -15.57
C GLU A 604 12.11 21.14 -16.67
N TYR A 605 11.32 20.12 -16.31
CA TYR A 605 10.78 19.18 -17.28
C TYR A 605 9.54 19.76 -17.99
N SER A 606 9.72 20.24 -19.21
CA SER A 606 8.62 20.40 -20.17
C SER A 606 9.06 19.90 -21.54
N ARG A 607 8.18 19.16 -22.23
CA ARG A 607 8.51 18.59 -23.54
C ARG A 607 8.70 19.67 -24.60
N GLU A 608 7.88 20.71 -24.55
CA GLU A 608 7.98 21.91 -25.39
C GLU A 608 9.32 22.61 -25.15
N GLY A 609 9.72 22.79 -23.88
CA GLY A 609 11.00 23.37 -23.49
C GLY A 609 12.19 22.54 -23.95
N ILE A 610 12.17 21.21 -23.77
CA ILE A 610 13.23 20.30 -24.24
C ILE A 610 13.38 20.40 -25.76
N VAL A 611 12.29 20.29 -26.52
CA VAL A 611 12.32 20.33 -27.99
C VAL A 611 12.83 21.67 -28.50
N LYS A 612 12.39 22.78 -27.90
CA LYS A 612 12.86 24.12 -28.29
C LYS A 612 14.33 24.34 -27.96
N ASN A 613 14.74 24.08 -26.71
CA ASN A 613 16.13 24.29 -26.29
C ASN A 613 17.11 23.39 -27.05
N HIS A 614 16.75 22.14 -27.36
CA HIS A 614 17.57 21.25 -28.16
C HIS A 614 17.56 21.61 -29.66
N ALA A 615 16.60 22.39 -30.16
CA ALA A 615 16.65 22.99 -31.51
C ALA A 615 17.47 24.28 -31.56
N ASP A 616 17.49 25.06 -30.47
CA ASP A 616 18.33 26.25 -30.32
C ASP A 616 19.80 25.88 -30.00
N ASN A 617 20.02 24.73 -29.36
CA ASN A 617 21.32 24.09 -29.11
C ASN A 617 21.35 22.66 -29.68
N PRO A 618 21.44 22.49 -31.02
CA PRO A 618 21.38 21.19 -31.69
C PRO A 618 22.56 20.27 -31.40
N ASN A 619 23.62 20.76 -30.75
CA ASN A 619 24.73 19.93 -30.33
C ASN A 619 24.29 18.91 -29.28
N GLY A 620 23.64 19.35 -28.20
CA GLY A 620 23.26 18.48 -27.08
C GLY A 620 22.81 19.25 -25.85
N LEU A 621 21.97 18.61 -25.03
CA LEU A 621 21.27 19.24 -23.91
C LEU A 621 21.37 18.39 -22.65
N LEU A 622 21.61 19.02 -21.50
CA LEU A 622 21.50 18.38 -20.19
C LEU A 622 20.13 18.69 -19.56
N ILE A 623 19.46 17.66 -19.07
CA ILE A 623 18.36 17.80 -18.12
C ILE A 623 18.94 17.51 -16.73
N HIS A 624 18.97 18.52 -15.85
CA HIS A 624 19.38 18.35 -14.45
C HIS A 624 18.17 18.48 -13.53
N GLN A 625 17.94 17.50 -12.66
CA GLN A 625 16.91 17.57 -11.62
C GLN A 625 17.47 17.10 -10.28
N GLU A 626 17.40 17.93 -9.24
CA GLU A 626 17.92 17.54 -7.91
C GLU A 626 17.23 16.28 -7.35
N GLU A 627 15.93 16.13 -7.60
CA GLU A 627 15.11 14.96 -7.26
C GLU A 627 14.37 14.46 -8.52
N LEU A 628 14.89 13.41 -9.17
CA LEU A 628 14.43 12.88 -10.47
C LEU A 628 12.97 12.42 -10.48
N VAL A 629 12.39 12.11 -9.30
CA VAL A 629 10.96 11.82 -9.14
C VAL A 629 10.07 12.98 -9.65
N ALA A 630 10.58 14.22 -9.68
CA ALA A 630 9.88 15.36 -10.27
C ALA A 630 9.69 15.20 -11.79
N ILE A 631 10.65 14.61 -12.51
CA ILE A 631 10.50 14.31 -13.95
C ILE A 631 9.38 13.28 -14.12
N GLN A 632 9.37 12.21 -13.33
CA GLN A 632 8.35 11.16 -13.40
C GLN A 632 6.94 11.69 -13.09
N ARG A 633 6.80 12.53 -12.06
CA ARG A 633 5.53 13.18 -11.71
C ARG A 633 5.06 14.22 -12.74
N ALA A 634 5.99 14.82 -13.49
CA ALA A 634 5.67 15.78 -14.54
C ALA A 634 5.33 15.12 -15.90
N GLN A 635 5.73 13.87 -16.14
CA GLN A 635 5.32 13.09 -17.32
C GLN A 635 3.79 13.08 -17.45
N ASN A 636 3.29 13.39 -18.64
CA ASN A 636 1.86 13.36 -18.98
C ASN A 636 0.94 14.27 -18.16
N MET A 637 1.46 15.09 -17.23
CA MET A 637 0.67 15.96 -16.36
C MET A 637 -0.19 16.95 -17.16
N TYR A 638 0.41 17.63 -18.15
CA TYR A 638 -0.29 18.53 -19.07
C TYR A 638 -1.19 17.82 -20.09
N ARG A 639 -1.19 16.47 -20.12
CA ARG A 639 -2.01 15.62 -21.00
C ARG A 639 -2.99 14.72 -20.23
N GLN A 640 -3.25 15.03 -18.95
CA GLN A 640 -4.18 14.28 -18.09
C GLN A 640 -3.84 12.77 -18.02
N GLY A 641 -2.56 12.43 -17.87
CA GLY A 641 -2.08 11.04 -17.82
C GLY A 641 -1.91 10.36 -19.19
N LYS A 642 -2.71 10.73 -20.21
CA LYS A 642 -2.62 10.15 -21.57
C LYS A 642 -1.61 10.87 -22.46
N GLY A 643 -0.32 10.69 -22.17
CA GLY A 643 0.77 11.19 -23.01
C GLY A 643 1.81 10.12 -23.32
N ASP A 644 2.56 10.38 -24.39
CA ASP A 644 3.71 9.59 -24.82
C ASP A 644 5.02 10.13 -24.23
N ASP A 645 4.99 10.87 -23.11
CA ASP A 645 6.19 11.51 -22.56
C ASP A 645 7.24 10.48 -22.08
N ARG A 646 6.78 9.28 -21.67
CA ARG A 646 7.66 8.13 -21.41
C ARG A 646 8.43 7.69 -22.66
N GLN A 647 7.71 7.54 -23.77
CA GLN A 647 8.26 7.15 -25.06
C GLN A 647 9.14 8.25 -25.65
N PHE A 648 8.79 9.52 -25.40
CA PHE A 648 9.62 10.68 -25.75
C PHE A 648 10.98 10.63 -25.06
N LEU A 649 11.02 10.45 -23.72
CA LEU A 649 12.27 10.29 -22.98
C LEU A 649 13.11 9.10 -23.49
N ASN A 650 12.46 7.97 -23.79
CA ASN A 650 13.13 6.81 -24.41
C ASN A 650 13.72 7.16 -25.79
N ASN A 651 13.01 7.92 -26.62
CA ASN A 651 13.47 8.36 -27.93
C ASN A 651 14.64 9.35 -27.85
N LEU A 652 14.69 10.22 -26.82
CA LEU A 652 15.84 11.10 -26.54
C LEU A 652 17.10 10.28 -26.22
N TYR A 653 16.95 9.21 -25.42
CA TYR A 653 18.06 8.32 -25.09
C TYR A 653 18.52 7.50 -26.31
N ASP A 654 17.58 6.99 -27.11
CA ASP A 654 17.84 6.22 -28.33
C ASP A 654 18.21 7.13 -29.55
N ASN A 655 18.58 8.39 -29.30
CA ASN A 655 19.12 9.37 -30.28
C ASN A 655 18.21 9.76 -31.46
N LYS A 656 16.91 9.48 -31.40
CA LYS A 656 16.01 9.65 -32.55
C LYS A 656 15.73 11.11 -32.88
N ALA A 657 15.50 11.37 -34.17
CA ALA A 657 15.03 12.65 -34.69
C ALA A 657 13.71 13.10 -34.03
N ILE A 658 13.53 14.41 -33.89
CA ILE A 658 12.29 15.04 -33.45
C ILE A 658 11.80 15.97 -34.56
N ALA A 659 10.66 15.66 -35.16
CA ALA A 659 9.94 16.59 -36.04
C ALA A 659 8.64 17.03 -35.36
N ARG A 660 8.45 18.34 -35.17
CA ARG A 660 7.26 18.90 -34.50
C ARG A 660 6.73 20.13 -35.25
N SER A 661 5.47 20.07 -35.69
CA SER A 661 4.74 21.25 -36.17
C SER A 661 3.91 21.82 -35.03
N LEU A 662 4.15 23.08 -34.68
CA LEU A 662 3.28 23.89 -33.84
C LEU A 662 2.42 24.80 -34.75
N LYS A 663 1.46 25.54 -34.17
CA LYS A 663 0.60 26.46 -34.95
C LYS A 663 1.38 27.66 -35.53
N SER A 664 2.47 28.05 -34.88
CA SER A 664 3.29 29.23 -35.21
C SER A 664 4.62 28.91 -35.86
N GLU A 665 5.13 27.69 -35.71
CA GLU A 665 6.50 27.31 -36.12
C GLU A 665 6.62 25.81 -36.41
N ARG A 666 7.63 25.43 -37.20
CA ARG A 666 8.03 24.04 -37.41
C ARG A 666 9.43 23.85 -36.83
N ILE A 667 9.56 22.96 -35.87
CA ILE A 667 10.83 22.62 -35.22
C ILE A 667 11.25 21.23 -35.69
N ILE A 668 12.48 21.11 -36.19
CA ILE A 668 13.12 19.84 -36.51
C ILE A 668 14.44 19.78 -35.78
N VAL A 669 14.67 18.67 -35.09
CA VAL A 669 15.97 18.24 -34.60
C VAL A 669 16.26 16.92 -35.32
N GLU A 670 17.29 16.89 -36.14
CA GLU A 670 17.62 15.71 -36.96
C GLU A 670 18.13 14.53 -36.12
N GLU A 671 18.78 14.81 -34.99
CA GLU A 671 19.31 13.80 -34.07
C GLU A 671 19.32 14.32 -32.62
N THR A 672 19.00 13.47 -31.66
CA THR A 672 18.99 13.87 -30.23
C THR A 672 20.26 13.44 -29.51
N ALA A 673 20.82 14.37 -28.72
CA ALA A 673 21.93 14.11 -27.81
C ALA A 673 21.61 14.71 -26.44
N VAL A 674 20.59 14.13 -25.80
CA VAL A 674 20.11 14.57 -24.48
C VAL A 674 20.55 13.58 -23.42
N SER A 675 21.12 14.10 -22.33
CA SER A 675 21.52 13.34 -21.14
C SER A 675 20.75 13.85 -19.92
N ILE A 676 20.47 12.97 -18.96
CA ILE A 676 19.75 13.30 -17.73
C ILE A 676 20.64 13.02 -16.52
N VAL A 677 20.75 13.97 -15.59
CA VAL A 677 21.46 13.78 -14.32
C VAL A 677 20.63 14.28 -13.15
N GLY A 678 20.72 13.59 -12.02
CA GLY A 678 19.96 14.00 -10.84
C GLY A 678 20.04 13.07 -9.65
N GLY A 679 19.29 13.37 -8.60
CA GLY A 679 19.23 12.57 -7.38
C GLY A 679 17.97 11.72 -7.24
N TYR A 680 18.05 10.67 -6.43
CA TYR A 680 16.92 10.07 -5.71
C TYR A 680 17.27 9.90 -4.22
N GLN A 681 16.24 9.86 -3.39
CA GLN A 681 16.33 9.35 -2.03
C GLN A 681 16.09 7.82 -2.05
N PRO A 682 16.71 7.03 -1.14
CA PRO A 682 16.65 5.56 -1.19
C PRO A 682 15.21 5.03 -1.17
N ASP A 683 14.40 5.43 -0.19
CA ASP A 683 13.00 5.01 -0.06
C ASP A 683 12.16 5.35 -1.32
N ILE A 684 12.45 6.48 -1.97
CA ILE A 684 11.75 6.90 -3.19
C ILE A 684 12.12 5.95 -4.34
N VAL A 685 13.41 5.76 -4.63
CA VAL A 685 13.81 4.88 -5.75
C VAL A 685 13.39 3.42 -5.51
N LEU A 686 13.43 2.93 -4.26
CA LEU A 686 12.92 1.61 -3.91
C LEU A 686 11.41 1.50 -4.16
N SER A 687 10.62 2.53 -3.80
CA SER A 687 9.18 2.56 -4.04
C SER A 687 8.79 2.67 -5.53
N GLU A 688 9.60 3.36 -6.33
CA GLU A 688 9.35 3.61 -7.75
C GLU A 688 9.89 2.48 -8.66
N MET A 689 10.90 1.72 -8.20
CA MET A 689 11.47 0.58 -8.94
C MET A 689 10.81 -0.78 -8.59
N GLY A 690 10.13 -0.91 -7.46
CA GLY A 690 9.26 -2.05 -7.14
C GLY A 690 9.93 -3.42 -7.25
N ASP A 691 9.34 -4.31 -8.05
CA ASP A 691 9.83 -5.65 -8.39
C ASP A 691 10.82 -5.68 -9.59
N LEU A 692 11.28 -4.51 -10.05
CA LEU A 692 11.89 -4.28 -11.36
C LEU A 692 11.02 -4.70 -12.56
N SER A 693 9.68 -4.65 -12.46
CA SER A 693 8.87 -4.57 -13.67
C SER A 693 9.12 -3.21 -14.35
N ASP A 694 10.02 -3.19 -15.34
CA ASP A 694 10.31 -2.04 -16.21
C ASP A 694 9.70 -2.25 -17.61
N PRO A 695 8.35 -2.34 -17.75
CA PRO A 695 7.70 -2.69 -19.02
C PRO A 695 7.94 -1.63 -20.12
N ASP A 696 8.14 -0.36 -19.72
CA ASP A 696 8.44 0.75 -20.62
C ASP A 696 9.96 0.88 -20.91
N GLY A 697 10.82 0.12 -20.23
CA GLY A 697 12.28 0.18 -20.37
C GLY A 697 12.90 1.52 -19.92
N GLN A 698 12.27 2.26 -19.02
CA GLN A 698 12.79 3.55 -18.55
C GLN A 698 14.01 3.36 -17.65
N TRP A 699 13.93 2.43 -16.70
CA TRP A 699 14.98 2.17 -15.73
C TRP A 699 16.21 1.53 -16.36
N ALA A 700 16.00 0.67 -17.37
CA ALA A 700 17.03 0.11 -18.23
C ALA A 700 17.88 1.15 -19.00
N ARG A 701 17.49 2.43 -18.99
CA ARG A 701 18.22 3.56 -19.61
C ARG A 701 18.87 4.50 -18.58
N PHE A 702 18.85 4.15 -17.30
CA PHE A 702 19.51 4.89 -16.21
C PHE A 702 20.62 4.06 -15.57
N ASN A 703 21.71 4.73 -15.21
CA ASN A 703 22.80 4.16 -14.43
C ASN A 703 22.76 4.76 -13.02
N PHE A 704 22.81 3.92 -12.00
CA PHE A 704 22.64 4.34 -10.61
C PHE A 704 23.98 4.31 -9.86
N VAL A 705 24.14 5.25 -8.94
CA VAL A 705 25.28 5.34 -8.02
C VAL A 705 24.72 5.49 -6.61
N CYS A 706 24.83 4.45 -5.78
CA CYS A 706 24.34 4.48 -4.41
C CYS A 706 25.38 5.08 -3.45
N ALA A 707 24.87 5.73 -2.42
CA ALA A 707 25.66 6.20 -1.29
C ALA A 707 26.15 5.01 -0.45
N THR A 708 27.43 5.02 -0.08
CA THR A 708 27.94 4.23 1.03
C THR A 708 27.57 4.92 2.35
N GLU A 709 27.08 4.16 3.33
CA GLU A 709 26.74 4.66 4.67
C GLU A 709 28.03 4.97 5.45
N LYS A 710 28.38 6.26 5.63
CA LYS A 710 29.58 6.68 6.38
C LYS A 710 29.34 7.85 7.32
N ARG A 711 29.87 7.75 8.54
CA ARG A 711 29.80 8.81 9.57
C ARG A 711 31.00 9.75 9.43
N VAL A 712 30.76 10.97 8.96
CA VAL A 712 31.82 11.95 8.67
C VAL A 712 31.71 13.18 9.55
N TYR A 713 32.84 13.57 10.15
CA TYR A 713 33.01 14.86 10.83
C TYR A 713 33.61 15.89 9.87
N THR A 714 33.15 17.14 9.93
CA THR A 714 33.69 18.22 9.09
C THR A 714 34.76 19.00 9.85
N ASP A 715 36.00 18.94 9.37
CA ASP A 715 37.09 19.78 9.83
C ASP A 715 37.13 21.07 8.99
N LEU A 716 36.72 22.19 9.60
CA LEU A 716 36.69 23.50 8.97
C LEU A 716 38.09 24.16 8.86
N SER A 717 39.14 23.55 9.42
CA SER A 717 40.52 24.05 9.29
C SER A 717 41.21 23.58 8.01
N GLN A 718 40.65 22.59 7.32
CA GLN A 718 41.21 22.07 6.07
C GLN A 718 41.14 23.10 4.92
N PRO A 719 42.12 23.10 4.00
CA PRO A 719 42.11 24.01 2.86
C PRO A 719 40.97 23.69 1.87
N LYS A 720 40.33 24.73 1.31
CA LYS A 720 39.41 24.54 0.18
C LYS A 720 40.18 24.02 -1.03
N ILE A 721 39.90 22.80 -1.45
CA ILE A 721 40.40 22.22 -2.70
C ILE A 721 39.41 22.56 -3.81
N ASP A 722 39.90 23.17 -4.88
CA ASP A 722 39.07 23.55 -6.04
C ASP A 722 39.51 22.78 -7.29
N VAL A 723 38.53 22.15 -7.95
CA VAL A 723 38.69 21.43 -9.23
C VAL A 723 37.77 22.01 -10.32
N SER A 724 37.00 23.06 -10.01
CA SER A 724 35.99 23.65 -10.89
C SER A 724 36.57 24.11 -12.22
N ASP A 725 37.75 24.76 -12.21
CA ASP A 725 38.42 25.17 -13.45
C ASP A 725 38.90 23.99 -14.32
N ILE A 726 39.18 22.81 -13.75
CA ILE A 726 39.53 21.62 -14.55
C ILE A 726 38.29 21.17 -15.33
N VAL A 727 37.15 21.08 -14.65
CA VAL A 727 35.85 20.69 -15.24
C VAL A 727 35.38 21.74 -16.25
N TYR A 728 35.48 23.03 -15.94
CA TYR A 728 35.16 24.15 -16.85
C TYR A 728 36.01 24.09 -18.12
N ASN A 729 37.32 23.92 -18.00
CA ASN A 729 38.20 23.84 -19.17
C ASN A 729 37.92 22.57 -20.00
N LEU A 730 37.61 21.44 -19.36
CA LEU A 730 37.22 20.20 -20.03
C LEU A 730 35.93 20.39 -20.84
N TYR A 731 34.87 20.94 -20.25
CA TYR A 731 33.62 21.25 -20.96
C TYR A 731 33.84 22.29 -22.06
N LYS A 732 34.61 23.36 -21.79
CA LYS A 732 34.91 24.40 -22.79
C LYS A 732 35.65 23.83 -24.00
N LYS A 733 36.60 22.93 -23.79
CA LYS A 733 37.30 22.22 -24.86
C LYS A 733 36.33 21.31 -25.63
N ALA A 734 35.51 20.51 -24.93
CA ALA A 734 34.52 19.63 -25.56
C ALA A 734 33.50 20.41 -26.40
N LEU A 735 33.02 21.56 -25.91
CA LEU A 735 32.07 22.43 -26.62
C LEU A 735 32.64 22.99 -27.93
N ASN A 736 33.94 23.30 -27.95
CA ASN A 736 34.63 23.88 -29.11
C ASN A 736 35.36 22.85 -29.99
N ALA A 737 35.44 21.58 -29.58
CA ALA A 737 36.02 20.51 -30.38
C ALA A 737 35.23 20.27 -31.68
N ALA A 738 35.95 19.91 -32.75
CA ALA A 738 35.36 19.51 -34.02
C ALA A 738 34.57 18.19 -33.90
N PRO A 739 33.62 17.90 -34.81
CA PRO A 739 33.00 16.59 -34.91
C PRO A 739 34.03 15.50 -35.21
N VAL A 740 33.94 14.36 -34.51
CA VAL A 740 34.77 13.17 -34.71
C VAL A 740 33.89 11.93 -34.67
N GLU A 741 33.94 11.16 -35.76
CA GLU A 741 33.44 9.79 -35.79
C GLU A 741 34.57 8.86 -35.40
N CYS A 742 34.38 8.15 -34.28
CA CYS A 742 35.33 7.21 -33.74
C CYS A 742 34.96 5.76 -34.09
N HIS A 743 35.93 4.86 -33.98
CA HIS A 743 35.75 3.42 -33.96
C HIS A 743 36.63 2.82 -32.85
N LEU A 744 36.37 1.58 -32.47
CA LEU A 744 37.20 0.85 -31.50
C LEU A 744 38.44 0.26 -32.19
N ASP A 745 39.57 0.17 -31.48
CA ASP A 745 40.66 -0.71 -31.92
C ASP A 745 40.26 -2.19 -31.83
N GLN A 746 41.01 -3.09 -32.50
CA GLN A 746 40.64 -4.51 -32.56
C GLN A 746 40.55 -5.16 -31.17
N VAL A 747 41.48 -4.84 -30.28
CA VAL A 747 41.48 -5.39 -28.90
C VAL A 747 40.25 -4.89 -28.12
N GLY A 748 39.82 -3.65 -28.36
CA GLY A 748 38.58 -3.09 -27.82
C GLY A 748 37.32 -3.73 -28.40
N LEU A 749 37.31 -4.10 -29.69
CA LEU A 749 36.23 -4.89 -30.31
C LEU A 749 36.12 -6.27 -29.66
N ASP A 750 37.24 -6.98 -29.54
CA ASP A 750 37.31 -8.32 -28.94
C ASP A 750 36.80 -8.28 -27.48
N LEU A 751 37.27 -7.32 -26.68
CA LEU A 751 36.83 -7.11 -25.28
C LEU A 751 35.32 -6.77 -25.17
N LEU A 752 34.78 -5.99 -26.12
CA LEU A 752 33.37 -5.66 -26.15
C LEU A 752 32.52 -6.87 -26.53
N GLN A 753 32.93 -7.64 -27.54
CA GLN A 753 32.26 -8.87 -27.97
C GLN A 753 32.19 -9.89 -26.82
N ASP A 754 33.32 -10.12 -26.15
CA ASP A 754 33.42 -10.99 -24.98
C ASP A 754 32.47 -10.59 -23.84
N TYR A 755 32.30 -9.28 -23.63
CA TYR A 755 31.40 -8.76 -22.60
C TYR A 755 29.93 -8.84 -23.01
N ILE A 756 29.60 -8.56 -24.27
CA ILE A 756 28.24 -8.67 -24.79
C ILE A 756 27.74 -10.12 -24.75
N ASN A 757 28.58 -11.08 -25.15
CA ASN A 757 28.21 -12.50 -25.06
C ASN A 757 27.90 -12.92 -23.62
N LYS A 758 28.73 -12.52 -22.65
CA LYS A 758 28.49 -12.78 -21.22
C LYS A 758 27.24 -12.10 -20.68
N LEU A 759 26.87 -10.92 -21.18
CA LEU A 759 25.60 -10.27 -20.86
C LEU A 759 24.40 -11.00 -21.47
N GLU A 760 24.56 -11.58 -22.67
CA GLU A 760 23.52 -12.34 -23.35
C GLU A 760 23.27 -13.69 -22.65
N ASP A 761 24.32 -14.39 -22.20
CA ASP A 761 24.20 -15.59 -21.35
C ASP A 761 23.40 -15.28 -20.08
N GLN A 762 23.82 -14.24 -19.32
CA GLN A 762 23.12 -13.76 -18.12
C GLN A 762 21.68 -13.31 -18.41
N ARG A 763 21.43 -12.75 -19.60
CA ARG A 763 20.09 -12.35 -20.03
C ARG A 763 19.24 -13.57 -20.30
N TRP A 764 19.79 -14.61 -20.91
CA TRP A 764 19.09 -15.86 -21.21
C TRP A 764 18.68 -16.60 -19.94
N GLU A 765 19.60 -16.73 -18.99
CA GLU A 765 19.41 -17.36 -17.67
C GLU A 765 18.40 -16.63 -16.77
N SER A 766 18.24 -15.31 -16.94
CA SER A 766 17.33 -14.51 -16.10
C SER A 766 15.87 -14.59 -16.56
N LEU A 767 14.96 -14.95 -15.65
CA LEU A 767 13.52 -14.91 -15.87
C LEU A 767 12.87 -13.52 -15.66
N GLN A 768 13.59 -12.56 -15.05
CA GLN A 768 13.02 -11.25 -14.66
C GLN A 768 13.03 -10.24 -15.82
N PRO A 769 11.87 -9.76 -16.33
CA PRO A 769 11.82 -8.94 -17.55
C PRO A 769 12.63 -7.64 -17.50
N GLY A 770 12.58 -6.88 -16.40
CA GLY A 770 13.35 -5.64 -16.27
C GLY A 770 14.87 -5.86 -16.21
N TRP A 771 15.32 -6.91 -15.51
CA TRP A 771 16.75 -7.27 -15.50
C TRP A 771 17.24 -7.64 -16.90
N ARG A 772 16.45 -8.40 -17.67
CA ARG A 772 16.74 -8.69 -19.08
C ARG A 772 16.82 -7.42 -19.93
N ALA A 773 15.98 -6.42 -19.67
CA ALA A 773 16.02 -5.12 -20.37
C ALA A 773 17.29 -4.32 -20.02
N ILE A 774 17.68 -4.28 -18.75
CA ILE A 774 18.91 -3.64 -18.26
C ILE A 774 20.15 -4.28 -18.93
N LEU A 775 20.26 -5.62 -18.93
CA LEU A 775 21.37 -6.34 -19.57
C LEU A 775 21.42 -6.07 -21.08
N SER A 776 20.26 -6.01 -21.74
CA SER A 776 20.17 -5.69 -23.18
C SER A 776 20.74 -4.30 -23.50
N LYS A 777 20.46 -3.29 -22.66
CA LYS A 777 20.93 -1.90 -22.86
C LYS A 777 22.39 -1.70 -22.45
N ALA A 778 22.90 -2.49 -21.49
CA ALA A 778 24.28 -2.38 -20.99
C ALA A 778 25.36 -2.51 -22.08
N SER A 779 25.09 -3.29 -23.14
CA SER A 779 25.94 -3.46 -24.31
C SER A 779 26.32 -2.12 -24.98
N GLY A 780 25.31 -1.33 -25.38
CA GLY A 780 25.48 -0.03 -25.99
C GLY A 780 26.08 1.00 -25.02
N GLU A 781 25.72 0.93 -23.73
CA GLU A 781 26.22 1.87 -22.72
C GLU A 781 27.73 1.77 -22.49
N VAL A 782 28.34 0.59 -22.60
CA VAL A 782 29.81 0.47 -22.59
C VAL A 782 30.44 1.30 -23.72
N VAL A 783 29.86 1.27 -24.93
CA VAL A 783 30.33 2.09 -26.06
C VAL A 783 30.17 3.58 -25.75
N ARG A 784 29.05 3.99 -25.15
CA ARG A 784 28.80 5.39 -24.74
C ARG A 784 29.81 5.87 -23.69
N ILE A 785 30.08 5.05 -22.67
CA ILE A 785 31.06 5.35 -21.60
C ILE A 785 32.47 5.40 -22.19
N ALA A 786 32.85 4.46 -23.06
CA ALA A 786 34.17 4.45 -23.70
C ALA A 786 34.40 5.68 -24.60
N LEU A 787 33.39 6.11 -25.35
CA LEU A 787 33.44 7.35 -26.15
C LEU A 787 33.64 8.59 -25.27
N ASN A 788 32.89 8.69 -24.15
CA ASN A 788 33.08 9.75 -23.17
C ASN A 788 34.51 9.75 -22.59
N LEU A 789 34.96 8.60 -22.09
CA LEU A 789 36.30 8.42 -21.51
C LEU A 789 37.42 8.82 -22.49
N HIS A 790 37.31 8.41 -23.75
CA HIS A 790 38.26 8.76 -24.80
C HIS A 790 38.33 10.26 -25.05
N TRP A 791 37.18 10.91 -25.25
CA TRP A 791 37.09 12.37 -25.42
C TRP A 791 37.64 13.11 -24.20
N MET A 792 37.29 12.68 -22.98
CA MET A 792 37.78 13.27 -21.74
C MET A 792 39.31 13.19 -21.63
N ASN A 793 39.90 12.00 -21.85
CA ASN A 793 41.36 11.78 -21.71
C ASN A 793 42.18 12.37 -22.87
N CYS A 794 41.57 12.63 -24.04
CA CYS A 794 42.18 13.48 -25.07
C CYS A 794 42.22 14.95 -24.62
N LEU A 795 41.06 15.53 -24.32
CA LEU A 795 40.90 16.97 -24.12
C LEU A 795 41.51 17.48 -22.80
N ILE A 796 41.48 16.67 -21.73
CA ILE A 796 42.09 17.07 -20.45
C ILE A 796 43.62 17.20 -20.52
N ASN A 797 44.24 16.49 -21.48
CA ASN A 797 45.67 16.53 -21.76
C ASN A 797 46.02 17.40 -22.99
N ASP A 798 45.10 18.30 -23.40
CA ASP A 798 45.27 19.24 -24.51
C ASP A 798 45.57 18.59 -25.88
N ARG A 799 45.17 17.32 -26.06
CA ARG A 799 45.29 16.60 -27.33
C ARG A 799 43.97 16.69 -28.11
N PRO A 800 44.01 16.74 -29.45
CA PRO A 800 42.81 16.57 -30.27
C PRO A 800 42.23 15.16 -30.06
N VAL A 801 40.91 15.04 -30.15
CA VAL A 801 40.24 13.73 -30.12
C VAL A 801 40.58 12.97 -31.40
N THR A 802 41.11 11.75 -31.26
CA THR A 802 41.45 10.89 -32.39
C THR A 802 40.27 9.99 -32.79
N PRO A 803 40.20 9.51 -34.04
CA PRO A 803 39.15 8.56 -34.47
C PRO A 803 39.23 7.15 -33.87
N VAL A 804 40.31 6.81 -33.15
CA VAL A 804 40.49 5.46 -32.59
C VAL A 804 40.32 5.50 -31.08
N ILE A 805 39.31 4.82 -30.56
CA ILE A 805 39.11 4.59 -29.12
C ILE A 805 40.01 3.42 -28.71
N PRO A 806 40.98 3.63 -27.79
CA PRO A 806 41.92 2.58 -27.41
C PRO A 806 41.27 1.54 -26.47
N ALA A 807 41.73 0.30 -26.52
CA ALA A 807 41.24 -0.81 -25.71
C ALA A 807 41.12 -0.51 -24.19
N ILE A 808 41.99 0.36 -23.64
CA ILE A 808 41.92 0.80 -22.25
C ILE A 808 40.59 1.51 -21.94
N ALA A 809 40.08 2.34 -22.83
CA ALA A 809 38.80 3.03 -22.64
C ALA A 809 37.63 2.05 -22.59
N ILE A 810 37.64 0.99 -23.42
CA ILE A 810 36.64 -0.09 -23.38
C ILE A 810 36.78 -0.93 -22.11
N LYS A 811 37.99 -1.36 -21.74
CA LYS A 811 38.25 -2.11 -20.50
C LYS A 811 37.75 -1.35 -19.27
N THR A 812 38.00 -0.06 -19.21
CA THR A 812 37.54 0.84 -18.14
C THR A 812 36.03 1.07 -18.19
N ALA A 813 35.44 1.24 -19.37
CA ALA A 813 33.99 1.33 -19.53
C ALA A 813 33.26 0.06 -19.05
N ILE A 814 33.80 -1.13 -19.33
CA ILE A 814 33.28 -2.42 -18.82
C ILE A 814 33.38 -2.46 -17.28
N LYS A 815 34.49 -2.00 -16.68
CA LYS A 815 34.64 -1.90 -15.21
C LYS A 815 33.57 -1.00 -14.60
N ILE A 816 33.39 0.21 -15.15
CA ILE A 816 32.38 1.17 -14.69
C ILE A 816 30.96 0.63 -14.89
N LYS A 817 30.66 -0.02 -16.02
CA LYS A 817 29.32 -0.58 -16.26
C LYS A 817 29.02 -1.77 -15.34
N ARG A 818 30.00 -2.60 -14.99
CA ARG A 818 29.86 -3.64 -13.95
C ARG A 818 29.53 -3.05 -12.59
N PHE A 819 30.13 -1.92 -12.22
CA PHE A 819 29.73 -1.17 -11.02
C PHE A 819 28.26 -0.70 -11.14
N PHE A 820 27.86 -0.02 -12.22
CA PHE A 820 26.45 0.38 -12.38
C PHE A 820 25.45 -0.79 -12.34
N LEU A 821 25.80 -1.96 -12.87
CA LEU A 821 24.97 -3.17 -12.75
C LEU A 821 24.90 -3.67 -11.29
N SER A 822 26.00 -3.62 -10.53
CA SER A 822 25.98 -3.99 -9.10
C SER A 822 25.11 -3.04 -8.27
N GLN A 823 25.08 -1.76 -8.61
CA GLN A 823 24.21 -0.76 -7.96
C GLN A 823 22.72 -1.01 -8.24
N ILE A 824 22.35 -1.38 -9.48
CA ILE A 824 20.95 -1.71 -9.80
C ILE A 824 20.52 -3.02 -9.12
N ASP A 825 21.38 -4.04 -9.07
CA ASP A 825 21.09 -5.27 -8.31
C ASP A 825 21.00 -5.00 -6.79
N LEU A 826 21.78 -4.05 -6.26
CA LEU A 826 21.63 -3.62 -4.87
C LEU A 826 20.26 -2.98 -4.61
N ILE A 827 19.83 -2.03 -5.45
CA ILE A 827 18.50 -1.41 -5.36
C ILE A 827 17.40 -2.49 -5.46
N ARG A 828 17.54 -3.46 -6.38
CA ARG A 828 16.65 -4.61 -6.54
C ARG A 828 16.52 -5.41 -5.25
N LYS A 829 17.64 -5.88 -4.70
CA LYS A 829 17.66 -6.70 -3.49
C LYS A 829 17.07 -5.94 -2.30
N LEU A 830 17.42 -4.66 -2.12
CA LEU A 830 16.84 -3.81 -1.08
C LEU A 830 15.34 -3.55 -1.27
N GLY A 831 14.85 -3.52 -2.51
CA GLY A 831 13.42 -3.34 -2.84
C GLY A 831 12.54 -4.53 -2.46
N LEU A 832 13.13 -5.73 -2.39
CA LEU A 832 12.45 -6.94 -1.93
C LEU A 832 12.24 -6.99 -0.41
N ALA A 833 12.78 -6.05 0.37
CA ALA A 833 12.74 -6.05 1.83
C ALA A 833 11.31 -6.15 2.40
N ASN A 834 10.92 -7.37 2.76
CA ASN A 834 9.60 -7.69 3.26
C ASN A 834 9.72 -8.70 4.42
N PRO A 835 9.29 -8.35 5.65
CA PRO A 835 9.43 -9.23 6.82
C PRO A 835 8.52 -10.46 6.80
N HIS A 836 7.65 -10.59 5.79
CA HIS A 836 6.67 -11.66 5.64
C HIS A 836 6.91 -12.54 4.40
N ARG A 837 7.98 -12.32 3.64
CA ARG A 837 8.38 -13.16 2.50
C ARG A 837 9.82 -13.63 2.66
N GLU A 838 10.09 -14.89 2.38
CA GLU A 838 11.43 -15.47 2.56
C GLU A 838 12.47 -14.80 1.64
N ASP A 839 12.11 -14.57 0.38
CA ASP A 839 12.93 -13.85 -0.62
C ASP A 839 13.16 -12.35 -0.31
N GLY A 840 12.52 -11.83 0.74
CA GLY A 840 12.73 -10.49 1.25
C GLY A 840 13.59 -10.41 2.52
N LEU A 841 13.81 -11.53 3.23
CA LEU A 841 14.40 -11.51 4.57
C LEU A 841 15.85 -11.04 4.59
N SER A 842 16.68 -11.46 3.63
CA SER A 842 18.10 -11.06 3.50
C SER A 842 18.26 -9.52 3.46
N ALA A 843 17.35 -8.82 2.78
CA ALA A 843 17.32 -7.37 2.73
C ALA A 843 16.79 -6.73 4.03
N VAL A 844 15.79 -7.35 4.70
CA VAL A 844 15.34 -6.94 6.03
C VAL A 844 16.46 -7.05 7.06
N TYR A 845 17.25 -8.13 7.03
CA TYR A 845 18.42 -8.31 7.88
C TYR A 845 19.46 -7.21 7.64
N SER A 846 19.80 -6.88 6.39
CA SER A 846 20.77 -5.79 6.14
C SER A 846 20.28 -4.44 6.66
N GLN A 847 18.98 -4.13 6.56
CA GLN A 847 18.41 -2.93 7.19
C GLN A 847 18.58 -2.93 8.72
N ILE A 848 18.37 -4.07 9.40
CA ILE A 848 18.62 -4.20 10.84
C ILE A 848 20.10 -3.92 11.17
N LEU A 849 21.03 -4.47 10.37
CA LEU A 849 22.47 -4.28 10.58
C LEU A 849 22.90 -2.83 10.32
N ASN A 850 22.33 -2.15 9.32
CA ASN A 850 22.60 -0.73 9.08
C ASN A 850 22.01 0.17 10.18
N ILE A 851 20.87 -0.20 10.79
CA ILE A 851 20.37 0.47 12.01
C ILE A 851 21.36 0.27 13.17
N ALA A 852 21.96 -0.92 13.33
CA ALA A 852 22.98 -1.19 14.34
C ALA A 852 24.19 -0.24 14.18
N LYS A 853 24.76 -0.16 12.96
CA LYS A 853 25.86 0.77 12.62
C LYS A 853 25.54 2.22 13.01
N ARG A 854 24.32 2.69 12.67
CA ARG A 854 23.86 4.06 12.98
C ARG A 854 23.80 4.35 14.49
N VAL A 855 23.40 3.39 15.33
CA VAL A 855 23.21 3.60 16.79
C VAL A 855 24.42 3.18 17.65
N ALA A 856 25.45 2.55 17.07
CA ALA A 856 26.64 2.07 17.78
C ALA A 856 27.29 3.10 18.72
N HIS A 857 27.36 4.36 18.31
CA HIS A 857 27.94 5.45 19.10
C HIS A 857 27.05 5.94 20.27
N LYS A 858 25.81 5.42 20.41
CA LYS A 858 24.84 5.78 21.46
C LYS A 858 24.45 4.61 22.35
N SER A 859 24.66 3.37 21.89
CA SER A 859 24.24 2.15 22.58
C SER A 859 25.16 0.99 22.23
N LYS A 860 25.45 0.14 23.22
CA LYS A 860 26.09 -1.17 23.01
C LYS A 860 25.11 -2.25 22.53
N PHE A 861 23.81 -2.01 22.63
CA PHE A 861 22.77 -2.98 22.32
C PHE A 861 21.78 -2.41 21.31
N LEU A 862 21.50 -3.15 20.23
CA LEU A 862 20.37 -2.89 19.35
C LEU A 862 19.15 -3.60 19.92
N THR A 863 18.19 -2.81 20.41
CA THR A 863 16.94 -3.33 20.98
C THR A 863 15.82 -3.31 19.95
N VAL A 864 14.83 -4.19 20.12
CA VAL A 864 13.59 -4.21 19.31
C VAL A 864 12.95 -2.82 19.18
N ARG A 865 12.88 -2.07 20.30
CA ARG A 865 12.32 -0.71 20.33
C ARG A 865 13.12 0.29 19.49
N MET A 866 14.43 0.12 19.36
CA MET A 866 15.25 0.96 18.47
C MET A 866 14.90 0.69 17.00
N VAL A 867 14.81 -0.57 16.58
CA VAL A 867 14.39 -0.95 15.23
C VAL A 867 12.99 -0.40 14.91
N GLN A 868 12.01 -0.62 15.80
CA GLN A 868 10.65 -0.07 15.64
C GLN A 868 10.61 1.47 15.61
N SER A 869 11.50 2.14 16.35
CA SER A 869 11.54 3.62 16.41
C SER A 869 11.99 4.29 15.11
N THR A 870 12.61 3.55 14.18
CA THR A 870 13.04 4.07 12.87
C THR A 870 11.89 4.51 11.98
N ARG A 871 10.68 3.97 12.21
CA ARG A 871 9.47 4.17 11.39
C ARG A 871 9.62 3.77 9.90
N SER A 872 10.66 3.00 9.54
CA SER A 872 10.79 2.40 8.20
C SER A 872 9.52 1.61 7.84
N GLY A 873 9.11 1.67 6.58
CA GLY A 873 7.95 0.94 6.06
C GLY A 873 8.05 -0.58 6.30
N VAL A 874 9.27 -1.12 6.30
CA VAL A 874 9.56 -2.56 6.50
C VAL A 874 9.25 -3.01 7.93
N PHE A 875 9.59 -2.20 8.94
CA PHE A 875 9.35 -2.53 10.36
C PHE A 875 8.04 -1.95 10.91
N LYS A 876 7.30 -1.20 10.09
CA LYS A 876 6.03 -0.57 10.45
C LYS A 876 4.99 -1.65 10.75
N ASN A 877 4.39 -1.58 11.94
CA ASN A 877 3.43 -2.56 12.48
C ASN A 877 4.01 -3.95 12.82
N LEU A 878 5.31 -4.18 12.67
CA LEU A 878 5.92 -5.48 12.97
C LEU A 878 5.97 -5.73 14.49
N LYS A 879 5.38 -6.85 14.93
CA LYS A 879 5.38 -7.29 16.34
C LYS A 879 6.81 -7.45 16.85
N SER A 880 7.01 -7.22 18.15
CA SER A 880 8.30 -7.44 18.81
C SER A 880 8.85 -8.85 18.56
N GLN A 881 8.00 -9.88 18.63
CA GLN A 881 8.38 -11.28 18.37
C GLN A 881 8.97 -11.49 16.96
N GLY A 882 8.50 -10.76 15.93
CA GLY A 882 9.05 -10.87 14.58
C GLY A 882 10.48 -10.32 14.49
N ILE A 883 10.73 -9.17 15.13
CA ILE A 883 12.07 -8.58 15.22
C ILE A 883 12.99 -9.44 16.12
N GLU A 884 12.46 -10.00 17.20
CA GLU A 884 13.20 -10.96 18.04
C GLU A 884 13.54 -12.24 17.28
N GLN A 885 12.71 -12.70 16.35
CA GLN A 885 13.06 -13.82 15.48
C GLN A 885 14.18 -13.43 14.51
N MET A 886 14.08 -12.28 13.84
CA MET A 886 15.16 -11.77 12.98
C MET A 886 16.49 -11.59 13.74
N PHE A 887 16.44 -11.20 15.02
CA PHE A 887 17.63 -11.14 15.87
C PHE A 887 18.22 -12.53 16.16
N LYS A 888 17.39 -13.57 16.31
CA LYS A 888 17.90 -14.96 16.41
C LYS A 888 18.50 -15.41 15.09
N ASP A 889 17.86 -15.12 13.96
CA ASP A 889 18.36 -15.51 12.64
C ASP A 889 19.72 -14.85 12.36
N ILE A 890 19.86 -13.55 12.64
CA ILE A 890 21.13 -12.79 12.57
C ILE A 890 22.21 -13.38 13.49
N ALA A 891 21.83 -13.89 14.66
CA ALA A 891 22.77 -14.53 15.58
C ALA A 891 23.15 -15.96 15.17
N ALA A 892 22.22 -16.72 14.60
CA ALA A 892 22.48 -18.05 14.03
C ALA A 892 23.36 -17.97 12.78
N MET A 893 23.20 -16.91 11.97
CA MET A 893 24.11 -16.50 10.90
C MET A 893 25.49 -16.00 11.40
N GLY A 894 25.77 -16.02 12.71
CA GLY A 894 27.05 -15.58 13.29
C GLY A 894 27.33 -14.08 13.20
N LYS A 895 26.41 -13.27 12.65
CA LYS A 895 26.62 -11.83 12.41
C LYS A 895 26.55 -10.95 13.66
N ALA A 896 25.96 -11.43 14.75
CA ALA A 896 25.87 -10.70 16.01
C ALA A 896 25.62 -11.63 17.20
N LYS A 897 26.09 -11.26 18.40
CA LYS A 897 25.74 -12.00 19.63
C LYS A 897 24.37 -11.57 20.15
N LEU A 898 23.45 -12.53 20.27
CA LEU A 898 22.13 -12.34 20.89
C LEU A 898 22.27 -12.28 22.41
N VAL A 899 21.72 -11.24 23.04
CA VAL A 899 21.78 -11.03 24.49
C VAL A 899 20.41 -10.65 25.07
N LYS A 900 20.20 -10.99 26.34
CA LYS A 900 19.00 -10.58 27.09
C LYS A 900 19.25 -9.22 27.74
N HIS A 901 18.66 -8.17 27.18
CA HIS A 901 18.80 -6.81 27.71
C HIS A 901 17.51 -6.37 28.42
N LYS A 902 17.58 -6.24 29.74
CA LYS A 902 16.43 -6.01 30.64
C LYS A 902 15.40 -7.15 30.52
N ARG A 903 14.26 -6.91 29.86
CA ARG A 903 13.14 -7.86 29.71
C ARG A 903 12.94 -8.37 28.27
N SER A 904 13.75 -7.96 27.31
CA SER A 904 13.63 -8.35 25.88
C SER A 904 14.96 -8.86 25.33
N LEU A 905 14.92 -9.48 24.15
CA LEU A 905 16.13 -9.77 23.38
C LEU A 905 16.70 -8.50 22.74
N ALA A 906 18.00 -8.51 22.49
CA ALA A 906 18.77 -7.47 21.82
C ALA A 906 20.00 -8.08 21.14
N LEU A 907 20.52 -7.42 20.10
CA LEU A 907 21.82 -7.74 19.52
C LEU A 907 22.90 -6.89 20.20
N LEU A 908 24.06 -7.49 20.49
CA LEU A 908 25.25 -6.77 20.92
C LEU A 908 25.91 -6.10 19.69
N ILE A 909 26.02 -4.77 19.71
CA ILE A 909 26.55 -4.00 18.58
C ILE A 909 28.08 -4.10 18.48
N ASP A 910 28.76 -4.26 19.61
CA ASP A 910 30.22 -4.44 19.62
C ASP A 910 30.60 -5.71 18.78
N SER A 911 29.83 -6.79 18.89
CA SER A 911 29.98 -8.03 18.06
C SER A 911 29.49 -7.93 16.61
N LEU A 912 29.07 -6.75 16.15
CA LEU A 912 28.77 -6.45 14.74
C LEU A 912 29.90 -5.65 14.08
N LEU A 913 30.91 -5.24 14.85
CA LEU A 913 31.98 -4.33 14.43
C LEU A 913 33.37 -4.96 14.57
N ASP A 914 33.57 -5.79 15.60
CA ASP A 914 34.71 -6.72 15.67
C ASP A 914 34.33 -8.00 14.89
N GLY A 915 34.89 -8.17 13.69
CA GLY A 915 34.61 -9.28 12.77
C GLY A 915 35.29 -10.61 13.14
N ASP A 916 35.42 -10.91 14.43
CA ASP A 916 36.13 -12.08 14.94
C ASP A 916 35.17 -13.24 15.26
N GLU A 917 35.63 -14.45 14.95
CA GLU A 917 34.88 -15.71 14.97
C GLU A 917 34.12 -15.96 16.29
N VAL A 918 32.82 -16.26 16.19
CA VAL A 918 32.03 -16.71 17.33
C VAL A 918 32.25 -18.21 17.53
N ASN A 919 33.27 -18.57 18.32
CA ASN A 919 33.41 -19.92 18.86
C ASN A 919 32.11 -20.34 19.57
N GLN A 920 31.60 -21.52 19.20
CA GLN A 920 30.53 -22.19 19.94
C GLN A 920 31.16 -22.97 21.10
N ASP A 921 30.75 -22.67 22.34
CA ASP A 921 31.07 -23.50 23.50
C ASP A 921 29.80 -23.80 24.30
N LEU A 922 29.56 -25.10 24.50
CA LEU A 922 28.52 -25.65 25.37
C LEU A 922 28.93 -25.55 26.85
N PRO A 923 27.98 -25.54 27.81
CA PRO A 923 28.29 -25.22 29.20
C PRO A 923 29.11 -26.31 29.90
N GLN A 924 30.28 -25.94 30.42
CA GLN A 924 30.98 -26.69 31.48
C GLN A 924 31.09 -25.90 32.79
N SER A 925 31.29 -26.67 33.86
CA SER A 925 31.29 -26.25 35.28
C SER A 925 32.40 -25.24 35.63
N PRO A 926 32.30 -24.50 36.76
CA PRO A 926 33.04 -23.27 36.97
C PRO A 926 34.47 -23.49 37.47
N ASN A 927 35.40 -22.64 37.01
CA ASN A 927 36.48 -22.03 37.81
C ASN A 927 37.28 -21.01 36.98
N GLY A 928 37.81 -19.94 37.60
CA GLY A 928 38.98 -19.21 37.09
C GLY A 928 38.78 -17.90 36.31
N THR A 929 38.50 -16.81 37.04
CA THR A 929 39.10 -15.46 36.87
C THR A 929 39.58 -14.91 35.50
N ASN A 930 38.95 -13.78 35.12
CA ASN A 930 39.56 -12.49 34.71
C ASN A 930 40.03 -12.16 33.26
N ASN A 931 39.44 -11.06 32.75
CA ASN A 931 40.05 -9.91 32.04
C ASN A 931 40.22 -9.86 30.49
N ASN A 932 39.22 -9.21 29.84
CA ASN A 932 39.29 -8.02 28.97
C ASN A 932 40.08 -7.91 27.62
N SER A 933 39.38 -7.22 26.70
CA SER A 933 39.80 -6.19 25.68
C SER A 933 40.24 -6.56 24.24
N THR A 934 39.29 -6.44 23.31
CA THR A 934 39.25 -5.60 22.05
C THR A 934 40.56 -5.22 21.32
N THR A 935 40.66 -5.26 19.97
CA THR A 935 40.08 -4.28 18.98
C THR A 935 40.44 -4.58 17.49
N THR A 936 39.43 -4.53 16.59
CA THR A 936 39.43 -4.24 15.10
C THR A 936 40.71 -3.82 14.30
N THR A 937 40.84 -4.25 13.02
CA THR A 937 40.51 -3.50 11.76
C THR A 937 41.08 -4.03 10.40
N SER A 938 40.23 -4.08 9.34
CA SER A 938 40.52 -3.88 7.88
C SER A 938 41.41 -4.91 7.10
N PHE A 939 41.43 -5.05 5.75
CA PHE A 939 41.13 -4.16 4.59
C PHE A 939 40.70 -4.96 3.29
N ASP A 940 40.69 -4.29 2.11
CA ASP A 940 40.01 -4.55 0.83
C ASP A 940 40.43 -5.72 -0.11
N GLU A 941 39.47 -6.03 -1.00
CA GLU A 941 39.44 -6.70 -2.32
C GLU A 941 40.74 -6.93 -3.14
N THR A 942 40.84 -8.08 -3.86
CA THR A 942 40.65 -8.15 -5.34
C THR A 942 40.71 -9.55 -6.01
N LEU A 943 39.55 -9.98 -6.55
CA LEU A 943 39.26 -10.65 -7.85
C LEU A 943 40.19 -11.71 -8.54
N SER A 944 39.52 -12.83 -8.86
CA SER A 944 39.65 -13.73 -10.05
C SER A 944 40.77 -14.81 -10.11
N GLY A 945 40.48 -16.09 -10.43
CA GLY A 945 39.16 -16.75 -10.57
C GLY A 945 39.17 -18.23 -11.04
N ILE A 946 38.12 -18.95 -10.63
CA ILE A 946 37.52 -20.18 -11.22
C ILE A 946 38.37 -21.48 -11.29
N SER A 947 38.07 -22.46 -10.41
CA SER A 947 37.65 -23.83 -10.82
C SER A 947 37.25 -24.75 -9.64
N LYS A 948 35.93 -25.00 -9.52
CA LYS A 948 35.21 -26.20 -9.01
C LYS A 948 35.69 -26.98 -7.75
N SER A 949 34.73 -27.08 -6.81
CA SER A 949 34.41 -28.17 -5.86
C SER A 949 35.41 -28.55 -4.73
N GLU A 950 34.91 -28.33 -3.50
CA GLU A 950 35.37 -28.77 -2.16
C GLU A 950 35.30 -30.32 -1.94
N PRO A 951 35.76 -30.92 -0.80
CA PRO A 951 36.06 -30.30 0.52
C PRO A 951 37.32 -30.75 1.30
N GLU A 952 37.56 -30.01 2.40
CA GLU A 952 38.08 -30.42 3.74
C GLU A 952 39.57 -30.72 4.08
N LEU A 953 39.94 -30.11 5.23
CA LEU A 953 40.75 -30.59 6.37
C LEU A 953 42.29 -30.83 6.30
N THR A 954 43.02 -29.75 6.65
CA THR A 954 44.05 -29.69 7.73
C THR A 954 45.34 -30.56 7.61
N PRO A 955 46.25 -30.63 8.62
CA PRO A 955 47.44 -29.77 8.63
C PRO A 955 48.77 -30.56 8.78
N VAL A 956 49.80 -29.91 9.36
CA VAL A 956 51.16 -30.44 9.65
C VAL A 956 52.16 -30.33 8.48
N LEU A 957 52.68 -29.12 8.28
CA LEU A 957 54.13 -28.89 8.04
C LEU A 957 54.55 -27.45 8.41
N LEU A 958 54.04 -26.99 9.55
CA LEU A 958 54.29 -25.68 10.16
C LEU A 958 55.67 -25.65 10.86
N ALA A 959 56.73 -25.98 10.13
CA ALA A 959 58.05 -26.32 10.71
C ALA A 959 59.25 -25.48 10.23
N ASN A 960 59.23 -24.88 9.03
CA ASN A 960 60.45 -24.37 8.39
C ASN A 960 60.47 -22.88 7.97
N VAL A 961 59.56 -22.04 8.47
CA VAL A 961 59.68 -20.57 8.33
C VAL A 961 59.72 -19.84 9.68
N GLY A 962 59.76 -20.58 10.80
CA GLY A 962 60.08 -20.05 12.13
C GLY A 962 61.54 -19.66 12.32
N GLN A 963 62.30 -19.40 11.25
CA GLN A 963 63.75 -19.21 11.28
C GLN A 963 64.24 -17.83 10.78
N LEU A 964 63.35 -16.83 10.69
CA LEU A 964 63.73 -15.48 10.24
C LEU A 964 63.01 -14.29 10.92
N LEU A 965 62.09 -14.54 11.85
CA LEU A 965 61.50 -13.49 12.71
C LEU A 965 61.87 -13.66 14.19
N GLU A 966 62.74 -14.61 14.50
CA GLU A 966 63.42 -14.67 15.79
C GLU A 966 64.64 -13.74 15.77
N LYS A 967 64.38 -12.45 16.00
CA LYS A 967 65.26 -11.57 16.79
C LYS A 967 64.57 -10.26 17.14
N THR A 968 64.31 -10.11 18.44
CA THR A 968 64.13 -8.85 19.18
C THR A 968 62.99 -7.95 18.68
N GLU A 969 61.83 -7.81 19.33
CA GLU A 969 61.57 -7.81 20.78
C GLU A 969 62.50 -6.85 21.55
N LEU A 970 61.96 -5.73 22.07
CA LEU A 970 61.85 -5.47 23.52
C LEU A 970 61.48 -4.01 23.87
N LEU A 971 60.53 -3.92 24.83
CA LEU A 971 60.41 -2.93 25.92
C LEU A 971 59.93 -1.47 25.71
N LYS A 972 58.72 -1.25 26.25
CA LYS A 972 58.28 -0.19 27.19
C LYS A 972 59.32 0.88 27.62
N GLY A 973 58.87 2.14 27.67
CA GLY A 973 59.48 3.21 28.48
C GLY A 973 58.52 4.38 28.73
N SER A 974 58.35 4.75 30.00
CA SER A 974 57.62 5.95 30.45
C SER A 974 58.62 7.08 30.74
N LEU A 975 58.17 8.35 30.68
CA LEU A 975 58.79 9.56 31.28
C LEU A 975 60.33 9.56 31.43
N ASP A 976 61.04 10.42 30.69
CA ASP A 976 61.39 11.73 31.26
C ASP A 976 62.07 12.73 30.30
N ASN A 977 62.02 13.97 30.76
CA ASN A 977 62.54 15.24 30.29
C ASN A 977 63.97 15.33 29.68
N ASN A 978 64.19 16.51 29.06
CA ASN A 978 65.43 17.31 28.97
C ASN A 978 66.35 17.28 27.72
N PHE A 979 66.30 18.42 27.03
CA PHE A 979 67.43 19.30 26.65
C PHE A 979 68.42 18.91 25.52
N ASN A 980 68.34 19.70 24.44
CA ASN A 980 69.38 20.57 23.89
C ASN A 980 70.80 20.04 23.59
N SER A 981 71.15 20.03 22.29
CA SER A 981 72.33 20.74 21.73
C SER A 981 72.22 20.72 20.19
N PHE A 982 72.05 21.79 19.37
CA PHE A 982 72.38 23.23 19.38
C PHE A 982 73.64 23.60 18.55
N VAL A 983 73.69 24.86 18.07
CA VAL A 983 74.72 25.52 17.22
C VAL A 983 74.61 25.22 15.70
N GLY A 984 74.52 26.18 14.77
CA GLY A 984 74.50 27.66 14.83
C GLY A 984 74.76 28.28 13.41
N ILE A 985 75.00 29.56 13.11
CA ILE A 985 75.08 30.88 13.83
C ILE A 985 74.81 32.01 12.76
N VAL A 986 74.57 33.28 13.19
CA VAL A 986 74.61 34.58 12.43
C VAL A 986 73.31 34.94 11.66
N GLY A 987 72.71 36.16 11.61
CA GLY A 987 72.97 37.51 12.16
C GLY A 987 72.39 38.61 11.20
N THR A 988 72.20 39.92 11.49
CA THR A 988 72.26 40.76 12.73
C THR A 988 71.62 42.18 12.49
N VAL A 989 71.06 42.86 13.52
CA VAL A 989 70.70 44.32 13.67
C VAL A 989 69.59 44.99 12.80
N GLY A 990 68.79 45.93 13.39
CA GLY A 990 68.54 47.23 12.72
C GLY A 990 67.23 48.08 12.85
N SER A 991 66.91 48.67 14.03
CA SER A 991 66.30 50.03 14.24
C SER A 991 64.86 50.51 13.83
N THR A 992 64.19 51.14 14.83
CA THR A 992 63.29 52.35 14.84
C THR A 992 61.81 52.39 14.34
N ILE A 993 60.85 52.26 15.29
CA ILE A 993 59.87 53.28 15.85
C ILE A 993 59.34 54.38 14.88
N PRO A 994 58.03 54.79 14.85
CA PRO A 994 57.04 54.95 15.96
C PRO A 994 55.61 54.37 15.72
N SER A 995 54.60 54.41 16.62
CA SER A 995 54.50 54.68 18.07
C SER A 995 53.09 54.33 18.63
N PHE A 996 53.03 53.63 19.77
CA PHE A 996 52.11 53.83 20.93
C PHE A 996 50.56 53.86 20.76
N SER A 997 49.73 53.41 21.73
CA SER A 997 49.96 52.98 23.13
C SER A 997 48.83 52.08 23.69
N SER A 998 49.19 51.20 24.66
CA SER A 998 48.41 50.72 25.84
C SER A 998 46.99 50.15 25.63
N GLY A 999 46.62 48.96 26.13
CA GLY A 999 46.82 48.41 27.49
C GLY A 999 45.49 48.50 28.29
N ILE A 1000 45.14 47.69 29.29
CA ILE A 1000 45.85 46.68 30.10
C ILE A 1000 44.80 45.89 30.95
N PHE A 1001 45.06 44.62 31.31
CA PHE A 1001 44.58 43.85 32.50
C PHE A 1001 43.08 43.63 32.90
N THR A 1002 42.70 42.34 32.94
CA THR A 1002 42.07 41.55 34.07
C THR A 1002 40.67 41.87 34.66
N PRO A 1003 39.99 40.90 35.36
CA PRO A 1003 38.53 40.91 35.64
C PRO A 1003 38.11 41.26 37.08
N PRO A 1004 36.80 41.49 37.32
CA PRO A 1004 36.03 40.82 38.40
C PRO A 1004 34.63 40.37 37.91
N THR A 1005 33.84 39.46 38.52
CA THR A 1005 33.52 39.08 39.92
C THR A 1005 32.37 39.87 40.58
N ILE A 1006 31.15 39.31 40.49
CA ILE A 1006 30.08 39.14 41.52
C ILE A 1006 29.54 40.36 42.33
N THR A 1007 28.21 40.59 42.23
CA THR A 1007 27.28 41.36 43.12
C THR A 1007 27.55 42.87 43.31
N THR A 1008 26.58 43.79 43.45
CA THR A 1008 25.37 43.80 44.32
C THR A 1008 24.24 44.70 43.77
N TRP A 1009 23.05 44.60 44.39
CA TRP A 1009 21.98 45.64 44.43
C TRP A 1009 22.42 46.88 45.28
N PRO A 1010 21.62 47.94 45.64
CA PRO A 1010 20.15 48.15 45.48
C PRO A 1010 19.62 49.60 45.21
N THR A 1011 18.28 49.70 45.16
CA THR A 1011 17.36 50.71 45.78
C THR A 1011 16.95 52.06 45.14
N ILE A 1012 15.65 52.38 45.38
CA ILE A 1012 15.01 53.71 45.66
C ILE A 1012 14.84 54.66 44.46
N SER A 1013 13.71 55.36 44.24
CA SER A 1013 12.34 55.44 44.82
C SER A 1013 11.41 56.09 43.72
N GLU A 1014 10.12 56.48 43.86
CA GLU A 1014 9.37 57.03 45.00
C GLU A 1014 7.84 57.20 44.73
N THR A 1015 7.04 57.07 45.81
CA THR A 1015 5.71 57.71 46.11
C THR A 1015 4.51 57.61 45.12
N SER A 1016 3.23 57.67 45.52
CA SER A 1016 2.51 58.09 46.76
C SER A 1016 1.05 57.56 46.72
N ILE A 1017 0.19 57.50 47.77
CA ILE A 1017 0.29 57.63 49.25
C ILE A 1017 -0.96 56.97 49.91
N SER A 1018 -0.80 56.55 51.16
CA SER A 1018 -1.76 55.95 52.13
C SER A 1018 -2.89 56.92 52.62
N PRO A 1019 -3.79 56.62 53.60
CA PRO A 1019 -3.45 56.32 55.03
C PRO A 1019 -4.41 55.33 55.80
N SER A 1020 -3.91 54.42 56.66
CA SER A 1020 -3.84 54.48 58.17
C SER A 1020 -5.19 54.27 58.91
N LEU A 1021 -5.35 53.54 60.03
CA LEU A 1021 -4.55 53.45 61.29
C LEU A 1021 -4.79 52.10 62.05
N ASP A 1022 -3.81 51.75 62.90
CA ASP A 1022 -3.78 51.03 64.21
C ASP A 1022 -5.08 50.36 64.77
N SER A 1023 -5.06 49.25 65.54
CA SER A 1023 -4.09 48.78 66.54
C SER A 1023 -4.23 47.29 66.96
N ASP A 1024 -3.19 46.78 67.66
CA ASP A 1024 -3.14 45.68 68.66
C ASP A 1024 -3.55 44.20 68.39
N PHE A 1025 -2.57 43.32 68.67
CA PHE A 1025 -2.64 41.97 69.27
C PHE A 1025 -3.84 41.03 69.00
N ASN A 1026 -3.65 40.07 68.09
CA ASN A 1026 -3.49 38.65 68.49
C ASN A 1026 -2.97 37.77 67.34
N THR A 1027 -1.94 36.97 67.58
CA THR A 1027 -1.47 35.94 66.66
C THR A 1027 -2.34 34.68 66.75
N VAL A 1028 -2.96 34.28 65.64
CA VAL A 1028 -3.52 32.93 65.43
C VAL A 1028 -2.69 32.23 64.34
N PRO A 1029 -2.34 30.93 64.45
CA PRO A 1029 -1.45 30.28 63.47
C PRO A 1029 -2.10 30.10 62.09
N GLN A 1030 -1.30 30.26 61.02
CA GLN A 1030 -1.71 30.04 59.61
C GLN A 1030 -2.29 28.65 59.31
N SER A 1031 -2.16 27.67 60.21
CA SER A 1031 -2.77 26.34 60.08
C SER A 1031 -4.30 26.30 60.29
N GLN A 1032 -4.93 27.39 60.75
CA GLN A 1032 -6.40 27.47 60.88
C GLN A 1032 -7.10 28.13 59.70
N GLN A 1033 -6.47 29.03 58.93
CA GLN A 1033 -7.10 29.63 57.73
C GLN A 1033 -7.23 28.62 56.59
N ASN A 1034 -6.14 27.91 56.23
CA ASN A 1034 -6.18 26.90 55.16
C ASN A 1034 -7.19 25.75 55.43
N ASN A 1035 -7.40 25.39 56.71
CA ASN A 1035 -8.40 24.38 57.07
C ASN A 1035 -9.85 24.88 56.97
N VAL A 1036 -10.10 26.19 57.09
CA VAL A 1036 -11.44 26.75 56.88
C VAL A 1036 -11.74 26.84 55.39
N GLU A 1037 -10.81 27.34 54.57
CA GLU A 1037 -11.00 27.41 53.11
C GLU A 1037 -11.12 26.02 52.46
N GLN A 1038 -10.31 25.04 52.87
CA GLN A 1038 -10.46 23.66 52.37
C GLN A 1038 -11.74 22.97 52.85
N ASN A 1039 -12.22 23.23 54.07
CA ASN A 1039 -13.52 22.71 54.51
C ASN A 1039 -14.68 23.37 53.77
N GLN A 1040 -14.62 24.70 53.53
CA GLN A 1040 -15.62 25.42 52.74
C GLN A 1040 -15.71 24.82 51.33
N ALA A 1041 -14.56 24.64 50.66
CA ALA A 1041 -14.51 24.06 49.32
C ALA A 1041 -15.03 22.61 49.26
N ASN A 1042 -14.69 21.77 50.25
CA ASN A 1042 -15.20 20.40 50.30
C ASN A 1042 -16.73 20.35 50.51
N VAL A 1043 -17.29 21.25 51.33
CA VAL A 1043 -18.76 21.34 51.54
C VAL A 1043 -19.48 21.76 50.27
N GLU A 1044 -18.93 22.68 49.47
CA GLU A 1044 -19.55 23.06 48.19
C GLU A 1044 -19.45 21.96 47.14
N ILE A 1045 -18.33 21.21 47.09
CA ILE A 1045 -18.20 20.01 46.23
C ILE A 1045 -19.23 18.95 46.60
N GLU A 1046 -19.43 18.69 47.90
CA GLU A 1046 -20.38 17.70 48.39
C GLU A 1046 -21.84 18.10 48.07
N TRP A 1047 -22.18 19.39 48.23
CA TRP A 1047 -23.48 19.93 47.83
C TRP A 1047 -23.74 19.79 46.32
N LEU A 1048 -22.75 20.10 45.49
CA LEU A 1048 -22.86 19.95 44.03
C LEU A 1048 -23.13 18.49 43.64
N MET A 1049 -22.32 17.55 44.12
CA MET A 1049 -22.52 16.12 43.82
C MET A 1049 -23.92 15.66 44.25
N LYS A 1050 -24.39 16.10 45.42
CA LYS A 1050 -25.73 15.78 45.92
C LYS A 1050 -26.85 16.39 45.08
N LEU A 1051 -26.73 17.64 44.62
CA LEU A 1051 -27.71 18.26 43.73
C LEU A 1051 -27.84 17.48 42.42
N LEU A 1052 -26.72 17.08 41.81
CA LEU A 1052 -26.75 16.28 40.58
C LEU A 1052 -27.44 14.94 40.81
N GLU A 1053 -27.15 14.27 41.92
CA GLU A 1053 -27.76 12.98 42.28
C GLU A 1053 -29.26 13.10 42.58
N GLU A 1054 -29.70 14.20 43.20
CA GLU A 1054 -31.13 14.51 43.41
C GLU A 1054 -31.85 14.78 42.08
N LEU A 1055 -31.27 15.58 41.18
CA LEU A 1055 -31.83 15.87 39.85
C LEU A 1055 -31.85 14.65 38.91
N GLU A 1056 -30.87 13.75 38.99
CA GLU A 1056 -30.82 12.52 38.18
C GLU A 1056 -31.81 11.45 38.67
N GLN A 1057 -32.16 11.46 39.96
CA GLN A 1057 -33.11 10.50 40.53
C GLN A 1057 -34.57 10.93 40.40
N ASP A 1058 -34.88 12.23 40.52
CA ASP A 1058 -36.27 12.74 40.55
C ASP A 1058 -36.76 13.23 39.18
N ASN A 1059 -36.86 12.28 38.24
CA ASN A 1059 -37.09 12.47 36.80
C ASN A 1059 -38.44 13.12 36.38
N SER A 1060 -39.19 13.79 37.29
CA SER A 1060 -40.45 14.47 36.93
C SER A 1060 -40.97 15.58 37.85
N ILE A 1061 -40.23 16.07 38.86
CA ILE A 1061 -40.83 16.94 39.91
C ILE A 1061 -40.41 18.42 39.84
N HIS A 1062 -39.24 18.78 39.31
CA HIS A 1062 -38.82 20.19 39.20
C HIS A 1062 -39.49 20.90 38.00
N THR A 1063 -40.02 22.10 38.24
CA THR A 1063 -40.42 22.99 37.13
C THR A 1063 -39.20 23.58 36.43
N GLU A 1064 -39.38 24.04 35.18
CA GLU A 1064 -38.28 24.59 34.35
C GLU A 1064 -37.60 25.79 35.03
N ASP A 1065 -38.38 26.66 35.70
CA ASP A 1065 -37.88 27.80 36.47
C ASP A 1065 -37.09 27.37 37.72
N GLU A 1066 -37.55 26.36 38.48
CA GLU A 1066 -36.83 25.83 39.66
C GLU A 1066 -35.53 25.13 39.28
N TRP A 1067 -35.53 24.42 38.15
CA TRP A 1067 -34.34 23.77 37.60
C TRP A 1067 -33.30 24.81 37.18
N LEU A 1068 -33.73 25.92 36.56
CA LEU A 1068 -32.86 27.06 36.21
C LEU A 1068 -32.27 27.75 37.45
N GLU A 1069 -33.07 27.97 38.50
CA GLU A 1069 -32.61 28.56 39.76
C GLU A 1069 -31.53 27.68 40.44
N LEU A 1070 -31.76 26.36 40.54
CA LEU A 1070 -30.82 25.41 41.15
C LEU A 1070 -29.52 25.26 40.35
N THR A 1071 -29.61 25.19 39.02
CA THR A 1071 -28.42 25.06 38.15
C THR A 1071 -27.60 26.35 38.08
N SER A 1072 -28.23 27.51 38.19
CA SER A 1072 -27.54 28.80 38.36
C SER A 1072 -26.71 28.85 39.65
N GLN A 1073 -27.30 28.45 40.79
CA GLN A 1073 -26.59 28.37 42.08
C GLN A 1073 -25.44 27.34 42.04
N ALA A 1074 -25.61 26.25 41.28
CA ALA A 1074 -24.54 25.29 41.04
C ALA A 1074 -23.39 25.90 40.21
N GLU A 1075 -23.69 26.67 39.16
CA GLU A 1075 -22.66 27.30 38.33
C GLU A 1075 -21.84 28.34 39.10
N GLU A 1076 -22.43 29.15 39.98
CA GLU A 1076 -21.68 30.05 40.86
C GLU A 1076 -20.68 29.30 41.75
N LYS A 1077 -21.12 28.21 42.41
CA LYS A 1077 -20.25 27.38 43.26
C LYS A 1077 -19.14 26.70 42.47
N ILE A 1078 -19.46 26.14 41.30
CA ILE A 1078 -18.46 25.54 40.41
C ILE A 1078 -17.39 26.55 39.99
N ASN A 1079 -17.78 27.80 39.73
CA ASN A 1079 -16.86 28.86 39.33
C ASN A 1079 -16.03 29.42 40.51
N ALA A 1080 -16.49 29.24 41.76
CA ALA A 1080 -15.72 29.54 42.97
C ALA A 1080 -14.72 28.42 43.35
N LEU A 1081 -14.86 27.22 42.77
CA LEU A 1081 -14.04 26.04 43.08
C LEU A 1081 -12.97 25.79 42.02
N ASP A 1082 -11.76 26.30 42.27
CA ASP A 1082 -10.60 26.09 41.39
C ASP A 1082 -10.33 24.60 41.13
N GLY A 1083 -10.23 24.23 39.85
CA GLY A 1083 -10.00 22.85 39.40
C GLY A 1083 -11.23 21.93 39.39
N PHE A 1084 -12.43 22.38 39.79
CA PHE A 1084 -13.62 21.52 39.83
C PHE A 1084 -13.95 20.89 38.48
N LYS A 1085 -13.96 21.70 37.41
CA LYS A 1085 -14.29 21.25 36.03
C LYS A 1085 -13.26 20.26 35.46
N GLU A 1086 -12.03 20.27 35.97
CA GLU A 1086 -10.98 19.30 35.60
C GLU A 1086 -11.16 17.96 36.33
N LYS A 1087 -11.66 18.00 37.56
CA LYS A 1087 -11.89 16.83 38.42
C LYS A 1087 -13.22 16.12 38.14
N TYR A 1088 -14.26 16.87 37.74
CA TYR A 1088 -15.61 16.37 37.45
C TYR A 1088 -16.12 16.88 36.08
N PRO A 1089 -15.51 16.43 34.96
CA PRO A 1089 -15.74 17.01 33.63
C PRO A 1089 -17.12 16.67 33.02
N ASP A 1090 -17.80 15.63 33.50
CA ASP A 1090 -19.11 15.18 33.04
C ASP A 1090 -20.30 15.87 33.74
N TYR A 1091 -20.04 16.53 34.88
CA TYR A 1091 -21.06 17.08 35.79
C TYR A 1091 -22.11 17.96 35.08
N LEU A 1092 -21.68 18.95 34.29
CA LEU A 1092 -22.60 19.87 33.60
C LEU A 1092 -23.43 19.18 32.50
N SER A 1093 -22.85 18.18 31.84
CA SER A 1093 -23.55 17.43 30.78
C SER A 1093 -24.66 16.55 31.36
N ARG A 1094 -24.41 15.99 32.54
CA ARG A 1094 -25.35 15.17 33.29
C ARG A 1094 -26.47 16.01 33.90
N ILE A 1095 -26.14 17.17 34.49
CA ILE A 1095 -27.18 18.08 35.00
C ILE A 1095 -28.14 18.48 33.87
N TRP A 1096 -27.61 18.85 32.69
CA TRP A 1096 -28.42 19.25 31.53
C TRP A 1096 -29.35 18.13 31.00
N ALA A 1097 -29.00 16.87 31.21
CA ALA A 1097 -29.83 15.73 30.78
C ALA A 1097 -31.14 15.59 31.59
N THR A 1098 -31.23 16.22 32.76
CA THR A 1098 -32.42 16.17 33.66
C THR A 1098 -33.49 17.21 33.29
N HIS A 1099 -33.34 17.91 32.16
CA HIS A 1099 -34.25 18.98 31.74
C HIS A 1099 -35.67 18.45 31.43
N PRO A 1100 -36.76 19.06 31.96
CA PRO A 1100 -38.12 18.50 31.91
C PRO A 1100 -38.75 18.27 30.52
N SER A 1101 -38.22 18.86 29.46
CA SER A 1101 -38.83 18.90 28.12
C SER A 1101 -38.57 17.67 27.22
N SER A 1102 -38.15 16.53 27.79
CA SER A 1102 -37.43 15.46 27.07
C SER A 1102 -38.23 14.18 26.70
N HIS A 1103 -39.53 14.04 27.03
CA HIS A 1103 -40.33 12.81 26.80
C HIS A 1103 -41.75 13.05 26.19
N SER A 1104 -42.31 12.13 25.36
CA SER A 1104 -43.58 12.33 24.60
C SER A 1104 -44.40 11.05 24.20
N ILE A 1105 -45.64 11.22 23.67
CA ILE A 1105 -46.78 10.24 23.57
C ILE A 1105 -47.27 10.01 22.08
N PRO A 1106 -47.85 8.85 21.67
CA PRO A 1106 -48.20 8.55 20.24
C PRO A 1106 -49.65 8.86 19.74
N PRO A 1107 -49.93 8.91 18.39
CA PRO A 1107 -51.14 9.54 17.80
C PRO A 1107 -52.16 8.65 17.03
N GLN A 1108 -53.27 9.27 16.57
CA GLN A 1108 -54.50 8.74 15.91
C GLN A 1108 -54.49 8.80 14.35
N PRO A 1109 -55.42 8.14 13.62
CA PRO A 1109 -55.43 8.07 12.14
C PRO A 1109 -56.04 9.30 11.42
N PRO A 1110 -55.67 9.55 10.13
CA PRO A 1110 -55.96 10.80 9.42
C PRO A 1110 -57.36 10.93 8.79
N SER A 1111 -57.78 12.18 8.60
CA SER A 1111 -59.03 12.64 7.98
C SER A 1111 -59.02 12.60 6.44
N LEU A 1112 -60.18 12.87 5.82
CA LEU A 1112 -60.34 12.81 4.36
C LEU A 1112 -59.50 13.87 3.62
N ASP A 1113 -59.45 15.10 4.12
CA ASP A 1113 -58.69 16.18 3.48
C ASP A 1113 -57.18 16.02 3.70
N GLU A 1114 -56.76 15.47 4.84
CA GLU A 1114 -55.38 15.00 5.03
C GLU A 1114 -55.04 13.89 4.02
N LEU A 1115 -55.95 12.94 3.75
CA LEU A 1115 -55.73 11.91 2.73
C LEU A 1115 -55.68 12.47 1.29
N LYS A 1116 -56.39 13.56 0.98
CA LYS A 1116 -56.24 14.28 -0.30
C LYS A 1116 -54.87 14.96 -0.41
N ALA A 1117 -54.47 15.70 0.63
CA ALA A 1117 -53.17 16.35 0.68
C ALA A 1117 -52.03 15.33 0.59
N LEU A 1118 -52.15 14.18 1.27
CA LEU A 1118 -51.19 13.07 1.20
C LEU A 1118 -51.15 12.43 -0.19
N LEU A 1119 -52.27 12.31 -0.91
CA LEU A 1119 -52.28 11.83 -2.30
C LEU A 1119 -51.56 12.79 -3.25
N LEU A 1120 -51.82 14.09 -3.14
CA LEU A 1120 -51.16 15.12 -3.96
C LEU A 1120 -49.67 15.30 -3.62
N ALA A 1121 -49.29 15.00 -2.38
CA ALA A 1121 -47.89 15.00 -1.94
C ALA A 1121 -47.10 13.76 -2.40
N CYS A 1122 -47.75 12.71 -2.93
CA CYS A 1122 -47.05 11.54 -3.45
C CYS A 1122 -46.29 11.89 -4.73
N GLN A 1123 -44.97 11.71 -4.73
CA GLN A 1123 -44.12 11.99 -5.91
C GLN A 1123 -43.80 10.73 -6.71
N THR A 1124 -44.09 9.55 -6.16
CA THR A 1124 -43.87 8.25 -6.80
C THR A 1124 -45.11 7.37 -6.74
N TRP A 1125 -45.26 6.47 -7.72
CA TRP A 1125 -46.35 5.49 -7.73
C TRP A 1125 -46.34 4.55 -6.51
N VAL A 1126 -45.15 4.25 -5.98
CA VAL A 1126 -44.97 3.42 -4.77
C VAL A 1126 -45.56 4.11 -3.54
N GLU A 1127 -45.44 5.44 -3.42
CA GLU A 1127 -46.06 6.23 -2.34
C GLU A 1127 -47.59 6.22 -2.45
N VAL A 1128 -48.15 6.46 -3.63
CA VAL A 1128 -49.61 6.39 -3.89
C VAL A 1128 -50.15 5.01 -3.48
N LYS A 1129 -49.48 3.95 -3.90
CA LYS A 1129 -49.82 2.55 -3.58
C LYS A 1129 -49.71 2.24 -2.09
N ASN A 1130 -48.68 2.75 -1.41
CA ASN A 1130 -48.48 2.55 0.03
C ASN A 1130 -49.49 3.34 0.87
N LEU A 1131 -49.81 4.57 0.48
CA LEU A 1131 -50.86 5.38 1.11
C LEU A 1131 -52.21 4.67 1.01
N HIS A 1132 -52.54 4.13 -0.16
CA HIS A 1132 -53.80 3.41 -0.36
C HIS A 1132 -53.82 2.03 0.32
N LYS A 1133 -52.68 1.33 0.42
CA LYS A 1133 -52.57 0.10 1.24
C LYS A 1133 -52.78 0.37 2.73
N LYS A 1134 -52.29 1.50 3.25
CA LYS A 1134 -52.42 1.91 4.66
C LYS A 1134 -53.80 2.49 4.99
N ASN A 1135 -54.40 3.24 4.07
CA ASN A 1135 -55.67 3.94 4.26
C ASN A 1135 -56.64 3.61 3.11
N PRO A 1136 -57.54 2.62 3.28
CA PRO A 1136 -58.49 2.19 2.24
C PRO A 1136 -59.45 3.31 1.75
N TYR A 1137 -59.68 4.33 2.57
CA TYR A 1137 -60.51 5.49 2.23
C TYR A 1137 -59.87 6.45 1.21
N SER A 1138 -58.58 6.31 0.92
CA SER A 1138 -57.87 7.11 -0.09
C SER A 1138 -58.50 7.03 -1.49
N LYS A 1139 -59.17 5.93 -1.88
CA LYS A 1139 -59.92 5.89 -3.15
C LYS A 1139 -61.03 6.96 -3.20
N LYS A 1140 -61.71 7.21 -2.06
CA LYS A 1140 -62.69 8.30 -1.94
C LYS A 1140 -62.03 9.68 -1.99
N ALA A 1141 -60.84 9.83 -1.40
CA ALA A 1141 -60.06 11.06 -1.47
C ALA A 1141 -59.69 11.39 -2.92
N TYR A 1142 -59.15 10.43 -3.68
CA TYR A 1142 -58.83 10.59 -5.11
C TYR A 1142 -60.06 10.97 -5.96
N THR A 1143 -61.20 10.29 -5.78
CA THR A 1143 -62.44 10.64 -6.51
C THR A 1143 -63.01 12.01 -6.13
N ALA A 1144 -62.52 12.62 -5.04
CA ALA A 1144 -62.91 13.94 -4.55
C ALA A 1144 -61.81 15.01 -4.73
N LEU A 1145 -60.77 14.69 -5.51
CA LEU A 1145 -59.85 15.65 -6.12
C LEU A 1145 -60.49 16.25 -7.39
N THR A 1146 -60.05 17.44 -7.78
CA THR A 1146 -60.38 18.06 -9.08
C THR A 1146 -59.74 17.29 -10.26
N PRO A 1147 -60.19 17.50 -11.51
CA PRO A 1147 -59.63 16.80 -12.67
C PRO A 1147 -58.12 17.01 -12.85
N ASP A 1148 -57.62 18.23 -12.61
CA ASP A 1148 -56.20 18.56 -12.76
C ASP A 1148 -55.34 17.92 -11.66
N GLU A 1149 -55.84 17.91 -10.42
CA GLU A 1149 -55.27 17.17 -9.29
C GLU A 1149 -55.25 15.65 -9.53
N GLN A 1150 -56.32 15.09 -10.13
CA GLN A 1150 -56.32 13.67 -10.55
C GLN A 1150 -55.29 13.41 -11.65
N ASN A 1151 -55.16 14.32 -12.62
CA ASN A 1151 -54.17 14.20 -13.68
C ASN A 1151 -52.73 14.26 -13.13
N GLN A 1152 -52.47 15.06 -12.08
CA GLN A 1152 -51.18 15.08 -11.39
C GLN A 1152 -50.85 13.72 -10.75
N VAL A 1153 -51.81 13.13 -10.00
CA VAL A 1153 -51.65 11.78 -9.40
C VAL A 1153 -51.51 10.69 -10.47
N ASP A 1154 -52.25 10.82 -11.58
CA ASP A 1154 -52.21 9.88 -12.71
C ASP A 1154 -50.89 9.97 -13.50
N ALA A 1155 -50.32 11.17 -13.65
CA ALA A 1155 -49.02 11.38 -14.27
C ALA A 1155 -47.89 10.77 -13.43
N VAL A 1156 -47.98 10.85 -12.09
CA VAL A 1156 -47.09 10.13 -11.18
C VAL A 1156 -47.24 8.61 -11.34
N ALA A 1157 -48.47 8.10 -11.43
CA ALA A 1157 -48.73 6.68 -11.71
C ALA A 1157 -48.18 6.22 -13.07
N ALA A 1158 -48.24 7.09 -14.09
CA ALA A 1158 -47.77 6.79 -15.45
C ALA A 1158 -46.24 6.61 -15.57
N THR A 1159 -45.46 7.00 -14.54
CA THR A 1159 -44.00 6.78 -14.49
C THR A 1159 -43.61 5.30 -14.27
N GLU A 1160 -44.54 4.46 -13.78
CA GLU A 1160 -44.29 3.04 -13.46
C GLU A 1160 -43.90 2.23 -14.71
N VAL A 1161 -44.40 2.60 -15.89
CA VAL A 1161 -44.16 1.87 -17.15
C VAL A 1161 -43.45 2.74 -18.18
N ASN A 1162 -42.54 2.15 -18.95
CA ASN A 1162 -41.79 2.89 -19.97
C ASN A 1162 -42.63 3.14 -21.25
N GLN A 1163 -43.75 2.44 -21.40
CA GLN A 1163 -44.70 2.58 -22.50
C GLN A 1163 -45.65 3.77 -22.28
N ASP A 1164 -46.27 4.28 -23.34
CA ASP A 1164 -47.28 5.33 -23.23
C ASP A 1164 -48.49 4.86 -22.41
N VAL A 1165 -48.93 5.72 -21.51
CA VAL A 1165 -50.04 5.47 -20.58
C VAL A 1165 -51.23 6.31 -21.01
N TYR A 1166 -52.41 5.71 -20.91
CA TYR A 1166 -53.68 6.28 -21.31
C TYR A 1166 -54.68 6.14 -20.18
N LYS A 1167 -55.60 7.10 -20.07
CA LYS A 1167 -56.78 7.05 -19.20
C LYS A 1167 -57.93 6.54 -20.04
N TYR A 1168 -58.56 5.45 -19.62
CA TYR A 1168 -59.74 4.92 -20.30
C TYR A 1168 -60.93 5.84 -20.05
N VAL A 1169 -61.52 6.37 -21.13
CA VAL A 1169 -62.65 7.31 -21.09
C VAL A 1169 -63.92 6.73 -21.72
N GLY A 1170 -63.87 5.49 -22.21
CA GLY A 1170 -65.04 4.77 -22.69
C GLY A 1170 -66.02 4.40 -21.57
N PRO A 1171 -67.25 3.94 -21.92
CA PRO A 1171 -68.22 3.48 -20.92
C PRO A 1171 -67.71 2.27 -20.15
N GLN A 1172 -68.19 2.07 -18.92
CA GLN A 1172 -67.82 0.91 -18.11
C GLN A 1172 -68.12 -0.41 -18.86
N ARG A 1173 -67.14 -1.31 -18.91
CA ARG A 1173 -67.26 -2.60 -19.62
C ARG A 1173 -66.61 -3.72 -18.82
N LYS A 1174 -67.29 -4.86 -18.75
CA LYS A 1174 -66.75 -6.12 -18.22
C LYS A 1174 -66.27 -6.98 -19.38
N ILE A 1175 -64.98 -7.22 -19.49
CA ILE A 1175 -64.37 -8.00 -20.58
C ILE A 1175 -63.47 -9.07 -19.96
N ASP A 1176 -63.66 -10.33 -20.36
CA ASP A 1176 -62.88 -11.48 -19.90
C ASP A 1176 -62.79 -11.66 -18.36
N GLY A 1177 -63.79 -11.15 -17.64
CA GLY A 1177 -63.90 -11.16 -16.18
C GLY A 1177 -63.39 -9.90 -15.48
N VAL A 1178 -62.74 -8.98 -16.21
CA VAL A 1178 -62.18 -7.74 -15.69
C VAL A 1178 -63.13 -6.57 -15.98
N ASP A 1179 -63.49 -5.80 -14.96
CA ASP A 1179 -64.23 -4.55 -15.12
C ASP A 1179 -63.26 -3.39 -15.42
N ILE A 1180 -63.51 -2.66 -16.51
CA ILE A 1180 -62.82 -1.41 -16.84
C ILE A 1180 -63.80 -0.27 -16.68
N GLU A 1181 -63.48 0.67 -15.80
CA GLU A 1181 -64.30 1.84 -15.46
C GLU A 1181 -63.69 3.12 -16.08
N PRO A 1182 -64.50 4.14 -16.43
CA PRO A 1182 -63.98 5.44 -16.84
C PRO A 1182 -63.01 5.99 -15.77
N GLY A 1183 -61.85 6.50 -16.21
CA GLY A 1183 -60.75 6.92 -15.34
C GLY A 1183 -59.69 5.84 -15.09
N THR A 1184 -59.90 4.59 -15.51
CA THR A 1184 -58.91 3.51 -15.36
C THR A 1184 -57.64 3.81 -16.17
N LEU A 1185 -56.47 3.90 -15.51
CA LEU A 1185 -55.19 4.01 -16.20
C LEU A 1185 -54.76 2.68 -16.83
N VAL A 1186 -54.21 2.77 -18.04
CA VAL A 1186 -53.84 1.62 -18.86
C VAL A 1186 -52.59 1.88 -19.72
N TYR A 1187 -51.91 0.83 -20.18
CA TYR A 1187 -50.90 0.94 -21.24
C TYR A 1187 -51.06 -0.16 -22.30
N LEU A 1188 -50.47 0.07 -23.47
CA LEU A 1188 -50.57 -0.79 -24.65
C LEU A 1188 -49.37 -1.75 -24.74
N ASP A 1189 -49.62 -3.00 -25.12
CA ASP A 1189 -48.55 -4.00 -25.30
C ASP A 1189 -47.73 -3.73 -26.59
N PRO A 1190 -46.42 -3.39 -26.49
CA PRO A 1190 -45.59 -3.06 -27.66
C PRO A 1190 -45.31 -4.26 -28.57
N HIS A 1191 -45.56 -5.49 -28.12
CA HIS A 1191 -45.41 -6.70 -28.94
C HIS A 1191 -46.68 -7.09 -29.71
N SER A 1192 -47.77 -6.32 -29.58
CA SER A 1192 -49.04 -6.57 -30.28
C SER A 1192 -48.99 -6.21 -31.78
N LYS A 1193 -48.11 -6.88 -32.54
CA LYS A 1193 -48.01 -6.79 -34.00
C LYS A 1193 -49.20 -7.48 -34.68
N ASN A 1194 -50.31 -6.76 -34.86
CA ASN A 1194 -51.34 -7.17 -35.82
C ASN A 1194 -51.88 -5.95 -36.58
N LYS A 1195 -51.37 -5.74 -37.81
CA LYS A 1195 -51.58 -4.50 -38.59
C LYS A 1195 -52.99 -4.32 -39.20
N ASN A 1196 -53.91 -5.28 -39.05
CA ASN A 1196 -55.17 -5.34 -39.82
C ASN A 1196 -56.47 -5.52 -38.99
N ARG A 1197 -56.46 -5.31 -37.65
CA ARG A 1197 -57.70 -5.18 -36.85
C ARG A 1197 -57.51 -4.15 -35.73
N TYR A 1198 -58.43 -3.19 -35.61
CA TYR A 1198 -58.34 -2.03 -34.70
C TYR A 1198 -58.78 -2.36 -33.24
N PHE A 1199 -58.22 -3.41 -32.68
CA PHE A 1199 -58.43 -3.80 -31.28
C PHE A 1199 -57.07 -3.88 -30.58
N LEU A 1200 -56.85 -2.96 -29.64
CA LEU A 1200 -55.57 -2.82 -28.94
C LEU A 1200 -55.52 -3.77 -27.75
N LYS A 1201 -54.34 -4.37 -27.50
CA LYS A 1201 -54.10 -5.19 -26.32
C LYS A 1201 -53.71 -4.30 -25.15
N VAL A 1202 -54.63 -4.16 -24.20
CA VAL A 1202 -54.53 -3.23 -23.07
C VAL A 1202 -54.23 -3.96 -21.76
N ARG A 1203 -53.41 -3.37 -20.90
CA ARG A 1203 -53.19 -3.77 -19.49
C ARG A 1203 -53.57 -2.63 -18.55
N LEU A 1204 -54.24 -2.96 -17.46
CA LEU A 1204 -54.70 -1.98 -16.46
C LEU A 1204 -53.64 -1.70 -15.39
N LEU A 1205 -53.62 -0.47 -14.87
CA LEU A 1205 -52.72 -0.01 -13.80
C LEU A 1205 -53.47 0.35 -12.50
N HIS A 1206 -54.81 0.39 -12.52
CA HIS A 1206 -55.59 1.24 -11.61
C HIS A 1206 -55.80 0.75 -10.15
N SER A 1207 -55.59 -0.51 -9.76
CA SER A 1207 -55.97 -0.96 -8.39
C SER A 1207 -55.17 -2.11 -7.80
N ILE A 1208 -55.10 -2.08 -6.45
CA ILE A 1208 -54.31 -2.98 -5.59
C ILE A 1208 -54.76 -4.44 -5.66
N ASN A 1209 -53.80 -5.36 -5.65
CA ASN A 1209 -53.95 -6.82 -5.55
C ASN A 1209 -54.81 -7.50 -6.62
N GLN A 1210 -54.23 -7.63 -7.81
CA GLN A 1210 -54.04 -8.94 -8.44
C GLN A 1210 -52.86 -8.87 -9.42
N GLY A 1211 -51.98 -9.89 -9.43
CA GLY A 1211 -50.87 -9.97 -10.39
C GLY A 1211 -51.37 -10.27 -11.80
N TRP A 1212 -50.54 -9.98 -12.81
CA TRP A 1212 -50.68 -10.32 -14.24
C TRP A 1212 -52.08 -10.76 -14.69
N GLN A 1213 -52.97 -9.81 -14.96
CA GLN A 1213 -54.28 -10.11 -15.57
C GLN A 1213 -54.39 -9.67 -17.03
N LYS A 1214 -55.37 -10.30 -17.69
CA LYS A 1214 -55.46 -10.50 -19.14
C LYS A 1214 -55.36 -9.22 -19.98
N VAL A 1215 -54.89 -9.45 -21.20
CA VAL A 1215 -55.14 -8.61 -22.37
C VAL A 1215 -56.63 -8.30 -22.49
N VAL A 1216 -57.00 -7.02 -22.45
CA VAL A 1216 -58.36 -6.58 -22.80
C VAL A 1216 -58.34 -5.85 -24.14
N GLU A 1217 -59.29 -6.16 -25.02
CA GLU A 1217 -59.44 -5.52 -26.32
C GLU A 1217 -60.25 -4.22 -26.22
N ILE A 1218 -59.63 -3.09 -26.57
CA ILE A 1218 -60.25 -1.76 -26.51
C ILE A 1218 -59.98 -1.01 -27.83
N SER A 1219 -60.97 -0.24 -28.29
CA SER A 1219 -60.85 0.69 -29.42
C SER A 1219 -60.05 1.94 -29.04
N ARG A 1220 -59.20 2.43 -29.95
CA ARG A 1220 -58.31 3.59 -29.71
C ARG A 1220 -59.06 4.84 -29.22
N ASP A 1221 -60.28 5.06 -29.71
CA ASP A 1221 -61.10 6.24 -29.39
C ASP A 1221 -61.64 6.26 -27.95
N ALA A 1222 -61.48 5.16 -27.20
CA ALA A 1222 -61.83 5.08 -25.78
C ALA A 1222 -60.64 5.37 -24.84
N LEU A 1223 -59.51 5.83 -25.38
CA LEU A 1223 -58.27 6.12 -24.67
C LEU A 1223 -57.89 7.59 -24.82
N GLN A 1224 -57.73 8.28 -23.70
CA GLN A 1224 -57.13 9.62 -23.63
C GLN A 1224 -55.66 9.48 -23.22
N ALA A 1225 -54.73 10.20 -23.85
CA ALA A 1225 -53.33 10.18 -23.45
C ALA A 1225 -53.14 10.79 -22.05
N VAL A 1226 -52.27 10.19 -21.24
CA VAL A 1226 -51.79 10.78 -19.98
C VAL A 1226 -50.40 11.34 -20.25
N GLU A 1227 -50.26 12.66 -20.14
CA GLU A 1227 -48.96 13.31 -20.22
C GLU A 1227 -48.12 12.88 -19.00
N LYS A 1228 -47.00 12.22 -19.26
CA LYS A 1228 -46.05 11.87 -18.20
C LYS A 1228 -45.38 13.15 -17.71
N ALA A 1229 -45.31 13.33 -16.39
CA ALA A 1229 -44.61 14.46 -15.80
C ALA A 1229 -43.12 14.43 -16.19
N VAL A 1230 -42.75 15.27 -17.16
CA VAL A 1230 -41.34 15.56 -17.48
C VAL A 1230 -40.85 16.57 -16.43
N ASN A 1231 -39.69 16.32 -15.86
CA ASN A 1231 -39.12 17.16 -14.79
C ASN A 1231 -38.59 18.51 -15.32
N GLU A 1232 -39.49 19.42 -15.65
CA GLU A 1232 -39.23 20.86 -15.74
C GLU A 1232 -40.23 21.57 -14.81
N GLY A 1233 -39.72 22.42 -13.91
CA GLY A 1233 -40.56 23.14 -12.94
C GLY A 1233 -41.14 24.42 -13.53
N LEU A 1234 -42.39 24.73 -13.14
CA LEU A 1234 -43.13 26.00 -13.26
C LEU A 1234 -42.20 27.24 -13.41
N ASP A 1235 -42.37 28.17 -14.37
CA ASP A 1235 -43.47 28.44 -15.31
C ASP A 1235 -42.97 28.99 -16.66
N ALA A 1236 -43.67 28.68 -17.76
CA ALA A 1236 -44.02 29.65 -18.83
C ALA A 1236 -45.08 29.05 -19.77
N VAL A 1237 -46.10 29.85 -20.13
CA VAL A 1237 -47.33 29.43 -20.82
C VAL A 1237 -47.31 29.79 -22.32
N GLU A 1238 -48.13 29.09 -23.11
CA GLU A 1238 -48.56 29.37 -24.50
C GLU A 1238 -47.55 29.19 -25.66
N GLY A 1239 -47.87 28.27 -26.60
CA GLY A 1239 -46.99 27.97 -27.75
C GLY A 1239 -47.49 26.98 -28.82
N HIS A 1240 -48.80 26.93 -29.08
CA HIS A 1240 -49.47 26.18 -30.17
C HIS A 1240 -49.41 24.64 -30.23
N GLN A 1241 -50.61 24.07 -30.41
CA GLN A 1241 -50.86 22.72 -30.90
C GLN A 1241 -50.19 22.49 -32.27
N GLY A 1242 -49.39 21.43 -32.40
CA GLY A 1242 -48.85 20.93 -33.66
C GLY A 1242 -48.91 19.40 -33.69
N ASN A 1243 -49.74 18.85 -34.56
CA ASN A 1243 -50.03 17.41 -34.61
C ASN A 1243 -48.78 16.56 -34.86
N LEU A 1244 -48.42 15.68 -33.91
CA LEU A 1244 -47.53 14.54 -34.13
C LEU A 1244 -48.35 13.26 -34.45
N LEU A 1245 -49.24 13.41 -35.42
CA LEU A 1245 -49.89 12.34 -36.18
C LEU A 1245 -49.74 12.61 -37.68
N ASP A 1246 -48.50 12.73 -38.15
CA ASP A 1246 -48.12 12.56 -39.55
C ASP A 1246 -46.62 12.29 -39.64
N GLY A 1247 -46.19 11.44 -40.59
CA GLY A 1247 -44.76 11.16 -40.82
C GLY A 1247 -44.31 9.69 -40.82
N LEU A 1248 -45.11 8.78 -41.38
CA LEU A 1248 -44.59 7.50 -41.89
C LEU A 1248 -44.22 7.67 -43.38
N SER A 1249 -42.92 7.77 -43.67
CA SER A 1249 -42.34 7.57 -45.02
C SER A 1249 -40.89 7.08 -44.90
#